data_AF-A0A653YWV7-F1
#
_entry.id   AF-A0A653YWV7-F1
#
_cell.length_a   1.000
_cell.length_b   1.000
_cell.length_c   1.000
_cell.angle_alpha   90.00
_cell.angle_beta   90.00
_cell.angle_gamma   90.00
#
_symmetry.space_group_name_H-M   'P 1'
#
loop_
_entity.id
_entity.type
_entity.pdbx_description
1 polymer ?
#
loop_
_entity_poly.entity_id
_entity_poly.type
_entity_poly.pdbx_seq_one_letter_code
_entity_poly.pdbx_strand_id
1 'polypeptide(L)'
;MSWCAAMILALLPGVIVMSPGQAADGPPTVVSLTFDDGSTTQLLAAGLMTNHGMPGTFYVNSGNVGKNGYATRAELTQLAADGHEIGGHTLHHANLTTLPSTEAKRQICLDRANLTEWGFTVRSFAFPFAEGSTAIGDLVRDCGYNSARNVGDMRSRFGCDDCTYTESTPPGQPYSLKAHDVVNEWTLQDLQDAVTNAESSGGGWVPLTFHNFCEDVCGALSTDTALFEQFLTWLEPRAASNNTVVKTVGDVVGGVAQPVVSVDDVPTQDESGVNNPSLESIAPSGLPACWQAGTQGAITAAVDTVAPGRTGQVAGRVTVSSFTSGDAKLVITRDLGTCAPAVTPGKAYVLRGWYTSTAQTQFVVHRRNAAGTWSYWTSSPFFGPSSTYAPATWTTGQVPPGTTGISFGLNLVAVGTLTVDDFTLSATDSVPRTIAAVAPTAPDGTAGWYRTRPEVTLSVDRGSPAATTEYSVDDGATWHAYTGPFDAPDSYTLSYRSKFGTIVEPTRTIDLKVDTTAPSMAPALDPSNRTLNVNAADNGSGIALVEKRDVGSSDWTPVTGPEVLGDDAAHLDLRATDHAGHESTKTVHVLARAEAGVSLSLGSSLTYGKGNTATVAVTAPLGWPPPTGTVTIKDGTKVIATGPLSGGTAAIPLPTLGAGSHGLTASYSGDSRTKAGTSAITTVTVNKATPTVTFTLSTSKPKVSSTKVKITVNLRIAGSSIRPANYVYIRLDGRTIKTMLISSAYAGTRSVSLPVFRKKGTFKLSVKYQGSSNVYSGTSSSKTITVR
;
A
#
# COMPACT_ATOMS: atom_id res chain seq x y z
N MET A 1 -72.17 24.35 -70.92
CA MET A 1 -71.78 23.99 -72.29
C MET A 1 -71.15 22.59 -72.24
N SER A 2 -71.64 21.69 -73.10
CA SER A 2 -71.13 20.37 -73.56
C SER A 2 -69.90 19.73 -72.92
N TRP A 3 -69.72 18.41 -72.83
CA TRP A 3 -70.53 17.16 -72.88
C TRP A 3 -69.50 15.99 -72.91
N CYS A 4 -69.83 14.85 -72.31
CA CYS A 4 -69.38 13.47 -72.61
C CYS A 4 -67.90 13.05 -72.44
N ALA A 5 -67.53 11.78 -72.23
CA ALA A 5 -68.11 10.53 -71.68
C ALA A 5 -67.06 9.41 -71.89
N ALA A 6 -67.22 8.30 -71.13
CA ALA A 6 -66.63 6.96 -71.26
C ALA A 6 -65.22 6.75 -70.63
N MET A 7 -64.86 5.76 -69.77
CA MET A 7 -65.32 4.46 -69.21
C MET A 7 -64.23 3.40 -69.49
N ILE A 8 -64.04 2.45 -68.55
CA ILE A 8 -63.35 1.13 -68.69
C ILE A 8 -61.82 1.17 -68.39
N LEU A 9 -61.14 0.31 -67.61
CA LEU A 9 -61.33 -1.10 -67.18
C LEU A 9 -60.56 -1.37 -65.85
N ALA A 10 -61.11 -2.23 -64.99
CA ALA A 10 -60.41 -2.81 -63.85
C ALA A 10 -59.58 -4.04 -64.27
N LEU A 11 -58.31 -4.08 -63.88
CA LEU A 11 -57.44 -5.27 -63.88
C LEU A 11 -56.53 -5.17 -62.64
N LEU A 12 -56.79 -6.01 -61.64
CA LEU A 12 -55.88 -6.30 -60.54
C LEU A 12 -54.71 -7.13 -61.07
N PRO A 13 -53.47 -6.83 -60.64
CA PRO A 13 -52.62 -7.91 -60.15
C PRO A 13 -51.92 -7.56 -58.83
N GLY A 14 -51.98 -8.54 -57.92
CA GLY A 14 -51.06 -8.83 -56.81
C GLY A 14 -50.32 -7.67 -56.15
N VAL A 15 -50.83 -7.22 -55.01
CA VAL A 15 -49.96 -6.70 -53.95
C VAL A 15 -49.17 -7.89 -53.42
N ILE A 16 -47.93 -8.04 -53.90
CA ILE A 16 -46.92 -8.80 -53.16
C ILE A 16 -46.65 -7.96 -51.92
N VAL A 17 -47.27 -8.33 -50.81
CA VAL A 17 -46.77 -7.93 -49.49
C VAL A 17 -45.42 -8.63 -49.37
N MET A 18 -44.34 -7.94 -49.71
CA MET A 18 -43.03 -8.33 -49.21
C MET A 18 -43.13 -8.22 -47.69
N SER A 19 -43.14 -9.37 -47.02
CA SER A 19 -42.89 -9.45 -45.59
C SER A 19 -41.67 -8.57 -45.27
N PRO A 20 -41.65 -7.83 -44.14
CA PRO A 20 -40.39 -7.29 -43.65
C PRO A 20 -39.42 -8.47 -43.59
N GLY A 21 -38.30 -8.37 -44.30
CA GLY A 21 -37.21 -9.31 -44.11
C GLY A 21 -36.94 -9.34 -42.61
N GLN A 22 -37.02 -10.54 -42.02
CA GLN A 22 -36.66 -10.74 -40.62
C GLN A 22 -35.29 -10.10 -40.42
N ALA A 23 -35.23 -9.05 -39.60
CA ALA A 23 -33.98 -8.57 -39.06
C ALA A 23 -33.31 -9.80 -38.42
N ALA A 24 -32.08 -10.08 -38.82
CA ALA A 24 -31.32 -11.18 -38.24
C ALA A 24 -31.26 -10.97 -36.72
N ASP A 25 -31.86 -11.89 -35.95
CA ASP A 25 -32.00 -11.84 -34.48
C ASP A 25 -30.66 -12.04 -33.72
N GLY A 26 -29.53 -11.69 -34.33
CA GLY A 26 -28.17 -11.84 -33.78
C GLY A 26 -27.39 -10.52 -33.75
N PRO A 27 -26.33 -10.42 -32.91
CA PRO A 27 -25.45 -9.26 -32.91
C PRO A 27 -24.82 -9.05 -34.30
N PRO A 28 -24.66 -7.80 -34.76
CA PRO A 28 -24.14 -7.53 -36.10
C PRO A 28 -22.69 -8.02 -36.24
N THR A 29 -22.31 -8.42 -37.45
CA THR A 29 -20.89 -8.51 -37.81
C THR A 29 -20.39 -7.09 -38.06
N VAL A 30 -19.31 -6.70 -37.40
CA VAL A 30 -18.69 -5.39 -37.58
C VAL A 30 -17.36 -5.57 -38.27
N VAL A 31 -17.10 -4.85 -39.36
CA VAL A 31 -15.81 -4.86 -40.05
C VAL A 31 -15.14 -3.51 -39.83
N SER A 32 -13.86 -3.53 -39.44
CA SER A 32 -13.04 -2.31 -39.36
C SER A 32 -11.86 -2.43 -40.32
N LEU A 33 -11.81 -1.52 -41.28
CA LEU A 33 -10.71 -1.41 -42.24
C LEU A 33 -9.67 -0.46 -41.65
N THR A 34 -8.46 -0.96 -41.42
CA THR A 34 -7.43 -0.23 -40.69
C THR A 34 -6.12 -0.15 -41.47
N PHE A 35 -5.41 0.98 -41.33
CA PHE A 35 -4.25 1.32 -42.15
C PHE A 35 -3.11 1.80 -41.27
N ASP A 36 -1.93 1.18 -41.36
CA ASP A 36 -0.77 1.49 -40.50
C ASP A 36 0.27 2.33 -41.24
N ASP A 37 1.08 3.12 -40.52
CA ASP A 37 2.22 3.95 -40.99
C ASP A 37 1.90 5.36 -41.52
N GLY A 38 0.69 5.59 -42.03
CA GLY A 38 0.34 6.87 -42.68
C GLY A 38 1.07 7.12 -44.00
N SER A 39 1.32 6.06 -44.78
CA SER A 39 1.93 6.11 -46.12
C SER A 39 1.03 6.87 -47.11
N THR A 40 1.62 7.63 -48.04
CA THR A 40 0.85 8.32 -49.10
C THR A 40 0.07 7.37 -49.98
N THR A 41 0.48 6.11 -50.13
CA THR A 41 -0.23 5.13 -50.97
C THR A 41 -1.62 4.81 -50.42
N GLN A 42 -1.84 4.97 -49.12
CA GLN A 42 -3.13 4.68 -48.47
C GLN A 42 -4.22 5.66 -48.86
N LEU A 43 -3.86 6.84 -49.39
CA LEU A 43 -4.82 7.82 -49.90
C LEU A 43 -5.61 7.27 -51.09
N LEU A 44 -5.05 6.32 -51.85
CA LEU A 44 -5.76 5.60 -52.92
C LEU A 44 -6.92 4.78 -52.34
N ALA A 45 -6.64 3.99 -51.30
CA ALA A 45 -7.64 3.17 -50.61
C ALA A 45 -8.71 4.03 -49.94
N ALA A 46 -8.33 5.14 -49.33
CA ALA A 46 -9.27 6.09 -48.71
C ALA A 46 -10.29 6.65 -49.71
N GLY A 47 -9.83 7.02 -50.92
CA GLY A 47 -10.70 7.50 -51.98
C GLY A 47 -11.74 6.46 -52.41
N LEU A 48 -11.33 5.20 -52.55
CA LEU A 48 -12.25 4.09 -52.84
C LEU A 48 -13.27 3.90 -51.71
N MET A 49 -12.81 3.88 -50.47
CA MET A 49 -13.69 3.74 -49.30
C MET A 49 -14.73 4.86 -49.20
N THR A 50 -14.33 6.09 -49.50
CA THR A 50 -15.24 7.25 -49.54
C THR A 50 -16.32 7.06 -50.62
N ASN A 51 -15.95 6.56 -51.80
CA ASN A 51 -16.91 6.28 -52.88
C ASN A 51 -17.94 5.20 -52.49
N HIS A 52 -17.55 4.24 -51.65
CA HIS A 52 -18.43 3.20 -51.11
C HIS A 52 -19.13 3.59 -49.79
N GLY A 53 -18.93 4.82 -49.29
CA GLY A 53 -19.53 5.29 -48.04
C GLY A 53 -19.04 4.53 -46.80
N MET A 54 -17.83 3.96 -46.84
CA MET A 54 -17.26 3.14 -45.78
C MET A 54 -16.18 3.89 -45.00
N PRO A 55 -16.27 4.01 -43.67
CA PRO A 55 -15.23 4.63 -42.87
C PRO A 55 -14.07 3.66 -42.58
N GLY A 56 -12.91 4.21 -42.22
CA GLY A 56 -11.70 3.45 -41.90
C GLY A 56 -10.89 4.12 -40.80
N THR A 57 -9.93 3.41 -40.23
CA THR A 57 -9.03 3.95 -39.18
C THR A 57 -7.58 3.95 -39.67
N PHE A 58 -6.98 5.14 -39.76
CA PHE A 58 -5.60 5.34 -40.20
C PHE A 58 -4.71 5.64 -38.99
N TYR A 59 -3.81 4.72 -38.65
CA TYR A 59 -2.84 4.85 -37.57
C TYR A 59 -1.58 5.54 -38.09
N VAL A 60 -1.35 6.77 -37.63
CA VAL A 60 -0.36 7.68 -38.20
C VAL A 60 0.80 7.88 -37.25
N ASN A 61 2.03 7.87 -37.78
CA ASN A 61 3.22 8.34 -37.07
C ASN A 61 3.40 9.85 -37.26
N SER A 62 3.01 10.67 -36.28
CA SER A 62 3.08 12.14 -36.42
C SER A 62 4.50 12.67 -36.67
N GLY A 63 5.55 11.96 -36.27
CA GLY A 63 6.94 12.31 -36.54
C GLY A 63 7.39 12.06 -37.98
N ASN A 64 6.62 11.30 -38.77
CA ASN A 64 6.86 11.01 -40.19
C ASN A 64 5.99 11.84 -41.15
N VAL A 65 4.91 12.45 -40.66
CA VAL A 65 3.98 13.26 -41.48
C VAL A 65 4.73 14.35 -42.26
N GLY A 66 4.48 14.39 -43.57
CA GLY A 66 5.12 15.32 -44.51
C GLY A 66 6.55 14.97 -44.93
N LYS A 67 7.12 13.85 -44.47
CA LYS A 67 8.34 13.29 -45.06
C LYS A 67 8.01 12.64 -46.41
N ASN A 68 9.04 12.43 -47.24
CA ASN A 68 8.88 11.74 -48.50
C ASN A 68 8.24 10.34 -48.30
N GLY A 69 7.14 10.07 -49.00
CA GLY A 69 6.37 8.81 -48.88
C GLY A 69 5.32 8.77 -47.78
N TYR A 70 5.18 9.82 -46.96
CA TYR A 70 4.20 9.90 -45.87
C TYR A 70 3.20 11.04 -46.10
N ALA A 71 1.95 10.81 -45.72
CA ALA A 71 0.88 11.79 -45.87
C ALA A 71 1.24 13.12 -45.19
N THR A 72 0.81 14.21 -45.80
CA THR A 72 0.91 15.57 -45.25
C THR A 72 -0.22 15.84 -44.28
N ARG A 73 -0.06 16.86 -43.42
CA ARG A 73 -1.13 17.29 -42.50
C ARG A 73 -2.42 17.64 -43.22
N ALA A 74 -2.34 18.26 -44.41
CA ALA A 74 -3.52 18.64 -45.19
C ALA A 74 -4.29 17.41 -45.69
N GLU A 75 -3.58 16.38 -46.16
CA GLU A 75 -4.19 15.12 -46.59
C GLU A 75 -4.84 14.39 -45.41
N LEU A 76 -4.21 14.37 -44.24
CA LEU A 76 -4.82 13.78 -43.04
C LEU A 76 -6.08 14.53 -42.57
N THR A 77 -6.08 15.87 -42.68
CA THR A 77 -7.28 16.69 -42.42
C THR A 77 -8.41 16.34 -43.40
N GLN A 78 -8.08 16.10 -44.66
CA GLN A 78 -9.07 15.68 -45.65
C GLN A 78 -9.62 14.29 -45.33
N LEU A 79 -8.77 13.30 -45.00
CA LEU A 79 -9.22 11.97 -44.58
C LEU A 79 -10.21 12.03 -43.40
N ALA A 80 -9.90 12.85 -42.40
CA ALA A 80 -10.78 13.03 -41.24
C ALA A 80 -12.11 13.70 -41.63
N ALA A 81 -12.09 14.66 -42.56
CA ALA A 81 -13.30 15.31 -43.07
C ALA A 81 -14.18 14.35 -43.89
N ASP A 82 -13.58 13.37 -44.56
CA ASP A 82 -14.28 12.32 -45.32
C ASP A 82 -14.85 11.20 -44.42
N GLY A 83 -14.70 11.32 -43.10
CA GLY A 83 -15.30 10.43 -42.11
C GLY A 83 -14.39 9.29 -41.64
N HIS A 84 -13.10 9.32 -42.00
CA HIS A 84 -12.12 8.36 -41.48
C HIS A 84 -11.61 8.78 -40.10
N GLU A 85 -11.26 7.80 -39.27
CA GLU A 85 -10.61 8.02 -37.98
C GLU A 85 -9.09 8.14 -38.17
N ILE A 86 -8.47 9.09 -37.46
CA ILE A 86 -7.01 9.19 -37.31
C ILE A 86 -6.63 8.65 -35.92
N GLY A 87 -5.89 7.55 -35.90
CA GLY A 87 -5.33 6.91 -34.71
C GLY A 87 -3.82 7.13 -34.59
N GLY A 88 -3.26 6.79 -33.43
CA GLY A 88 -1.82 6.90 -33.17
C GLY A 88 -1.05 5.63 -33.50
N HIS A 89 0.20 5.77 -33.92
CA HIS A 89 1.08 4.65 -34.25
C HIS A 89 2.50 4.81 -33.69
N THR A 90 2.68 5.60 -32.62
CA THR A 90 3.95 6.13 -32.11
C THR A 90 4.55 7.20 -33.00
N LEU A 91 5.37 8.06 -32.40
CA LEU A 91 5.91 9.23 -33.09
C LEU A 91 6.81 8.86 -34.29
N HIS A 92 7.70 7.88 -34.12
CA HIS A 92 8.71 7.50 -35.13
C HIS A 92 8.66 6.03 -35.54
N HIS A 93 7.50 5.36 -35.40
CA HIS A 93 7.34 3.92 -35.67
C HIS A 93 8.32 3.08 -34.83
N ALA A 94 8.45 3.41 -33.55
CA ALA A 94 9.44 2.81 -32.66
C ALA A 94 8.94 1.48 -32.09
N ASN A 95 9.82 0.48 -31.98
CA ASN A 95 9.48 -0.77 -31.30
C ASN A 95 9.49 -0.56 -29.78
N LEU A 96 8.30 -0.43 -29.20
CA LEU A 96 8.09 -0.04 -27.81
C LEU A 96 8.59 -1.06 -26.79
N THR A 97 8.66 -2.35 -27.14
CA THR A 97 9.13 -3.41 -26.23
C THR A 97 10.65 -3.38 -26.01
N THR A 98 11.37 -2.75 -26.93
CA THR A 98 12.84 -2.65 -26.91
C THR A 98 13.34 -1.37 -26.24
N LEU A 99 12.44 -0.44 -25.90
CA LEU A 99 12.77 0.86 -25.33
C LEU A 99 12.65 0.86 -23.80
N PRO A 100 13.41 1.74 -23.11
CA PRO A 100 13.08 2.11 -21.75
C PRO A 100 11.63 2.60 -21.65
N SER A 101 10.92 2.22 -20.58
CA SER A 101 9.49 2.52 -20.41
C SER A 101 9.16 4.02 -20.49
N THR A 102 10.07 4.87 -20.02
CA THR A 102 9.96 6.33 -20.11
C THR A 102 10.00 6.83 -21.55
N GLU A 103 10.87 6.26 -22.40
CA GLU A 103 10.94 6.60 -23.81
C GLU A 103 9.75 6.02 -24.59
N ALA A 104 9.34 4.79 -24.30
CA ALA A 104 8.13 4.19 -24.87
C ALA A 104 6.90 5.08 -24.57
N LYS A 105 6.75 5.56 -23.33
CA LYS A 105 5.68 6.49 -22.96
C LYS A 105 5.76 7.80 -23.75
N ARG A 106 6.95 8.38 -23.97
CA ARG A 106 7.10 9.60 -24.79
C ARG A 106 6.70 9.38 -26.23
N GLN A 107 7.11 8.25 -26.84
CA GLN A 107 6.74 7.89 -28.22
C GLN A 107 5.22 7.83 -28.40
N ILE A 108 4.49 7.32 -27.41
CA ILE A 108 3.02 7.19 -27.45
C ILE A 108 2.33 8.53 -27.18
N CYS A 109 2.69 9.19 -26.08
CA CYS A 109 2.02 10.41 -25.61
C CYS A 109 2.26 11.60 -26.54
N LEU A 110 3.50 11.82 -27.02
CA LEU A 110 3.79 12.93 -27.94
C LEU A 110 3.13 12.73 -29.31
N ASP A 111 3.04 11.48 -29.78
CA ASP A 111 2.33 11.17 -31.00
C ASP A 111 0.85 11.58 -30.91
N ARG A 112 0.21 11.19 -29.80
CA ARG A 112 -1.17 11.57 -29.52
C ARG A 112 -1.34 13.08 -29.40
N ALA A 113 -0.42 13.73 -28.68
CA ALA A 113 -0.45 15.16 -28.44
C ALA A 113 -0.37 15.94 -29.77
N ASN A 114 0.57 15.58 -30.66
CA ASN A 114 0.71 16.18 -31.98
C ASN A 114 -0.56 16.02 -32.81
N LEU A 115 -1.08 14.79 -32.91
CA LEU A 115 -2.30 14.51 -33.68
C LEU A 115 -3.51 15.28 -33.12
N THR A 116 -3.64 15.37 -31.80
CA THR A 116 -4.72 16.13 -31.15
C THR A 116 -4.56 17.64 -31.37
N GLU A 117 -3.34 18.17 -31.27
CA GLU A 117 -3.03 19.58 -31.56
C GLU A 117 -3.35 19.95 -33.00
N TRP A 118 -3.23 18.99 -33.93
CA TRP A 118 -3.60 19.19 -35.33
C TRP A 118 -5.11 19.15 -35.59
N GLY A 119 -5.92 18.90 -34.56
CA GLY A 119 -7.37 18.96 -34.61
C GLY A 119 -8.07 17.59 -34.70
N PHE A 120 -7.34 16.48 -34.60
CA PHE A 120 -7.93 15.14 -34.69
C PHE A 120 -8.50 14.64 -33.37
N THR A 121 -9.59 13.88 -33.43
CA THR A 121 -10.16 13.18 -32.26
C THR A 121 -9.48 11.82 -32.10
N VAL A 122 -8.36 11.78 -31.38
CA VAL A 122 -7.50 10.60 -31.30
C VAL A 122 -7.91 9.67 -30.16
N ARG A 123 -8.47 8.51 -30.50
CA ARG A 123 -8.97 7.49 -29.55
C ARG A 123 -8.25 6.15 -29.68
N SER A 124 -7.90 5.73 -30.89
CA SER A 124 -7.36 4.39 -31.14
C SER A 124 -5.86 4.42 -31.36
N PHE A 125 -5.17 3.34 -30.97
CA PHE A 125 -3.74 3.13 -31.19
C PHE A 125 -3.48 1.77 -31.86
N ALA A 126 -2.41 1.66 -32.64
CA ALA A 126 -1.90 0.38 -33.14
C ALA A 126 -0.43 0.22 -32.73
N PHE A 127 -0.03 -0.97 -32.25
CA PHE A 127 1.36 -1.24 -31.87
C PHE A 127 2.23 -1.41 -33.13
N PRO A 128 3.31 -0.63 -33.31
CA PRO A 128 4.30 -0.90 -34.35
C PRO A 128 4.82 -2.34 -34.25
N PHE A 129 5.03 -2.98 -35.40
CA PHE A 129 5.53 -4.36 -35.51
C PHE A 129 4.64 -5.42 -34.86
N ALA A 130 3.40 -5.08 -34.49
CA ALA A 130 2.50 -5.93 -33.70
C ALA A 130 3.07 -6.35 -32.34
N GLU A 131 4.09 -5.65 -31.84
CA GLU A 131 4.76 -5.99 -30.57
C GLU A 131 4.13 -5.23 -29.40
N GLY A 132 2.96 -5.70 -28.96
CA GLY A 132 2.31 -5.27 -27.73
C GLY A 132 2.75 -6.09 -26.50
N SER A 133 2.59 -5.51 -25.31
CA SER A 133 2.57 -6.26 -24.05
C SER A 133 1.61 -5.59 -23.08
N THR A 134 1.23 -6.27 -21.99
CA THR A 134 0.39 -5.65 -20.95
C THR A 134 0.98 -4.33 -20.44
N ALA A 135 2.30 -4.29 -20.24
CA ALA A 135 2.99 -3.08 -19.78
C ALA A 135 2.93 -1.94 -20.81
N ILE A 136 3.08 -2.23 -22.11
CA ILE A 136 2.96 -1.20 -23.15
C ILE A 136 1.49 -0.78 -23.33
N GLY A 137 0.53 -1.71 -23.24
CA GLY A 137 -0.90 -1.40 -23.26
C GLY A 137 -1.31 -0.47 -22.11
N ASP A 138 -0.74 -0.64 -20.92
CA ASP A 138 -0.90 0.28 -19.80
C ASP A 138 -0.37 1.68 -20.13
N LEU A 139 0.80 1.80 -20.79
CA LEU A 139 1.31 3.09 -21.24
C LEU A 139 0.40 3.75 -22.29
N VAL A 140 -0.19 2.98 -23.20
CA VAL A 140 -1.15 3.48 -24.20
C VAL A 140 -2.40 4.04 -23.53
N ARG A 141 -2.97 3.31 -22.55
CA ARG A 141 -4.05 3.79 -21.70
C ARG A 141 -3.67 5.08 -20.98
N ASP A 142 -2.50 5.09 -20.34
CA ASP A 142 -2.02 6.22 -19.55
C ASP A 142 -1.74 7.47 -20.40
N CYS A 143 -1.50 7.32 -21.70
CA CYS A 143 -1.40 8.42 -22.65
C CYS A 143 -2.77 8.91 -23.18
N GLY A 144 -3.87 8.28 -22.77
CA GLY A 144 -5.24 8.72 -23.06
C GLY A 144 -5.85 8.16 -24.34
N TYR A 145 -5.30 7.07 -24.89
CA TYR A 145 -6.01 6.26 -25.88
C TYR A 145 -7.07 5.39 -25.21
N ASN A 146 -8.14 5.04 -25.93
CA ASN A 146 -9.21 4.15 -25.47
C ASN A 146 -8.96 2.69 -25.86
N SER A 147 -8.10 2.45 -26.85
CA SER A 147 -7.76 1.11 -27.32
C SER A 147 -6.36 1.03 -27.94
N ALA A 148 -5.85 -0.18 -28.05
CA ALA A 148 -4.60 -0.52 -28.72
C ALA A 148 -4.72 -1.85 -29.47
N ARG A 149 -4.36 -1.88 -30.75
CA ARG A 149 -4.54 -3.04 -31.64
C ARG A 149 -3.22 -3.75 -31.98
N ASN A 150 -3.23 -5.08 -31.88
CA ASN A 150 -2.20 -6.02 -32.37
C ASN A 150 -2.59 -6.58 -33.74
N VAL A 151 -1.76 -7.45 -34.33
CA VAL A 151 -1.96 -8.08 -35.64
C VAL A 151 -1.55 -9.55 -35.56
N GLY A 152 -2.32 -10.44 -36.19
CA GLY A 152 -2.04 -11.89 -36.27
C GLY A 152 -2.69 -12.73 -35.17
N ASP A 153 -3.63 -12.14 -34.43
CA ASP A 153 -4.32 -12.78 -33.29
C ASP A 153 -5.75 -13.22 -33.64
N MET A 154 -6.05 -13.34 -34.93
CA MET A 154 -7.33 -13.84 -35.44
C MET A 154 -7.10 -14.96 -36.44
N ARG A 155 -8.02 -15.93 -36.46
CA ARG A 155 -7.88 -17.10 -37.31
C ARG A 155 -7.98 -16.71 -38.78
N SER A 156 -6.97 -17.05 -39.56
CA SER A 156 -6.92 -16.84 -41.01
C SER A 156 -6.33 -18.07 -41.71
N ARG A 157 -6.22 -18.04 -43.05
CA ARG A 157 -5.48 -19.07 -43.81
C ARG A 157 -3.98 -19.06 -43.50
N PHE A 158 -3.46 -17.95 -42.98
CA PHE A 158 -2.03 -17.72 -42.80
C PHE A 158 -1.54 -17.96 -41.37
N GLY A 159 -2.44 -18.02 -40.39
CA GLY A 159 -2.04 -18.14 -39.00
C GLY A 159 -3.18 -18.29 -38.00
N CYS A 160 -2.77 -18.61 -36.78
CA CYS A 160 -3.58 -18.81 -35.58
C CYS A 160 -4.79 -19.75 -35.73
N ASP A 161 -4.52 -21.04 -36.02
CA ASP A 161 -5.57 -22.07 -36.16
C ASP A 161 -6.47 -22.22 -34.92
N ASP A 162 -5.92 -21.95 -33.73
CA ASP A 162 -6.62 -22.00 -32.45
C ASP A 162 -7.32 -20.68 -32.06
N CYS A 163 -7.16 -19.61 -32.86
CA CYS A 163 -7.83 -18.33 -32.62
C CYS A 163 -9.33 -18.37 -32.98
N THR A 164 -10.06 -17.36 -32.48
CA THR A 164 -11.43 -17.06 -32.89
C THR A 164 -11.45 -16.33 -34.23
N TYR A 165 -12.56 -16.44 -34.97
CA TYR A 165 -12.79 -15.66 -36.20
C TYR A 165 -13.17 -14.20 -35.93
N THR A 166 -13.48 -13.86 -34.67
CA THR A 166 -13.94 -12.53 -34.27
C THR A 166 -13.27 -12.04 -32.99
N GLU A 167 -13.14 -10.73 -32.88
CA GLU A 167 -12.96 -9.98 -31.63
C GLU A 167 -14.34 -9.69 -30.99
N SER A 168 -14.38 -9.56 -29.67
CA SER A 168 -15.62 -9.29 -28.93
C SER A 168 -16.04 -7.83 -29.02
N THR A 169 -17.35 -7.57 -28.95
CA THR A 169 -17.93 -6.23 -28.86
C THR A 169 -18.88 -6.14 -27.66
N PRO A 170 -18.57 -5.32 -26.62
CA PRO A 170 -17.32 -4.57 -26.43
C PRO A 170 -16.08 -5.47 -26.28
N PRO A 171 -14.87 -4.97 -26.55
CA PRO A 171 -13.66 -5.76 -26.44
C PRO A 171 -13.35 -6.11 -24.98
N GLY A 172 -13.01 -7.38 -24.72
CA GLY A 172 -12.60 -7.83 -23.38
C GLY A 172 -11.23 -7.27 -22.96
N GLN A 173 -10.36 -6.99 -23.92
CA GLN A 173 -9.02 -6.44 -23.73
C GLN A 173 -8.78 -5.25 -24.67
N PRO A 174 -9.31 -4.05 -24.34
CA PRO A 174 -9.27 -2.90 -25.25
C PRO A 174 -7.85 -2.45 -25.64
N TYR A 175 -6.84 -2.73 -24.82
CA TYR A 175 -5.43 -2.39 -25.08
C TYR A 175 -4.61 -3.55 -25.64
N SER A 176 -5.29 -4.56 -26.19
CA SER A 176 -4.71 -5.71 -26.87
C SER A 176 -5.73 -6.29 -27.86
N LEU A 177 -6.33 -5.43 -28.69
CA LEU A 177 -7.33 -5.84 -29.68
C LEU A 177 -6.71 -6.77 -30.71
N LYS A 178 -7.44 -7.83 -31.06
CA LYS A 178 -7.06 -8.78 -32.10
C LYS A 178 -7.33 -8.23 -33.50
N ALA A 179 -6.48 -8.57 -34.45
CA ALA A 179 -6.72 -8.33 -35.88
C ALA A 179 -6.11 -9.46 -36.71
N HIS A 180 -6.55 -9.56 -37.97
CA HIS A 180 -6.01 -10.52 -38.93
C HIS A 180 -4.55 -10.23 -39.30
N ASP A 181 -3.84 -11.26 -39.76
CA ASP A 181 -2.46 -11.16 -40.26
C ASP A 181 -2.32 -10.22 -41.47
N VAL A 182 -1.17 -9.58 -41.61
CA VAL A 182 -0.81 -8.80 -42.81
C VAL A 182 0.20 -9.58 -43.63
N VAL A 183 -0.23 -10.05 -44.80
CA VAL A 183 0.63 -10.72 -45.79
C VAL A 183 0.30 -10.25 -47.20
N ASN A 184 1.18 -10.49 -48.17
CA ASN A 184 0.98 -10.06 -49.56
C ASN A 184 0.03 -10.98 -50.33
N GLU A 185 -0.17 -12.19 -49.84
CA GLU A 185 -0.83 -13.29 -50.52
C GLU A 185 -2.35 -13.33 -50.27
N TRP A 186 -2.91 -12.32 -49.58
CA TRP A 186 -4.36 -12.19 -49.38
C TRP A 186 -5.07 -12.07 -50.73
N THR A 187 -5.94 -13.03 -51.01
CA THR A 187 -6.83 -13.01 -52.16
C THR A 187 -8.15 -12.33 -51.81
N LEU A 188 -8.95 -11.99 -52.83
CA LEU A 188 -10.32 -11.53 -52.61
C LEU A 188 -11.12 -12.54 -51.77
N GLN A 189 -10.95 -13.85 -52.02
CA GLN A 189 -11.63 -14.89 -51.25
C GLN A 189 -11.21 -14.89 -49.78
N ASP A 190 -9.93 -14.69 -49.46
CA ASP A 190 -9.47 -14.64 -48.07
C ASP A 190 -10.12 -13.48 -47.30
N LEU A 191 -10.23 -12.30 -47.90
CA LEU A 191 -10.91 -11.14 -47.32
C LEU A 191 -12.42 -11.41 -47.10
N GLN A 192 -13.06 -12.08 -48.07
CA GLN A 192 -14.46 -12.48 -47.98
C GLN A 192 -14.68 -13.54 -46.89
N ASP A 193 -13.76 -14.49 -46.76
CA ASP A 193 -13.80 -15.57 -45.76
C ASP A 193 -13.67 -14.99 -44.35
N ALA A 194 -12.79 -14.00 -44.13
CA ALA A 194 -12.66 -13.33 -42.83
C ALA A 194 -14.02 -12.76 -42.34
N VAL A 195 -14.79 -12.14 -43.24
CA VAL A 195 -16.11 -11.57 -42.92
C VAL A 195 -17.18 -12.66 -42.80
N THR A 196 -17.23 -13.60 -43.75
CA THR A 196 -18.30 -14.62 -43.78
C THR A 196 -18.15 -15.68 -42.68
N ASN A 197 -16.92 -15.96 -42.23
CA ASN A 197 -16.66 -16.81 -41.06
C ASN A 197 -17.21 -16.16 -39.78
N ALA A 198 -17.05 -14.84 -39.63
CA ALA A 198 -17.63 -14.10 -38.52
C ALA A 198 -19.17 -14.14 -38.53
N GLU A 199 -19.79 -13.87 -39.68
CA GLU A 199 -21.24 -13.98 -39.85
C GLU A 199 -21.75 -15.39 -39.52
N SER A 200 -21.08 -16.42 -40.03
CA SER A 200 -21.45 -17.82 -39.80
C SER A 200 -21.23 -18.27 -38.35
N SER A 201 -20.36 -17.58 -37.61
CA SER A 201 -20.07 -17.82 -36.19
C SER A 201 -20.99 -17.06 -35.24
N GLY A 202 -22.02 -16.38 -35.76
CA GLY A 202 -23.00 -15.65 -34.96
C GLY A 202 -22.71 -14.16 -34.78
N GLY A 203 -21.86 -13.59 -35.64
CA GLY A 203 -21.46 -12.17 -35.59
C GLY A 203 -20.17 -11.93 -34.80
N GLY A 204 -19.88 -10.65 -34.54
CA GLY A 204 -18.66 -10.21 -33.86
C GLY A 204 -17.86 -9.20 -34.67
N TRP A 205 -16.64 -8.87 -34.23
CA TRP A 205 -15.82 -7.82 -34.85
C TRP A 205 -14.63 -8.38 -35.62
N VAL A 206 -14.43 -7.86 -36.84
CA VAL A 206 -13.41 -8.26 -37.81
C VAL A 206 -12.55 -7.04 -38.15
N PRO A 207 -11.47 -6.77 -37.39
CA PRO A 207 -10.44 -5.83 -37.80
C PRO A 207 -9.56 -6.42 -38.90
N LEU A 208 -9.45 -5.71 -40.02
CA LEU A 208 -8.56 -5.99 -41.15
C LEU A 208 -7.50 -4.89 -41.23
N THR A 209 -6.25 -5.28 -41.50
CA THR A 209 -5.10 -4.37 -41.46
C THR A 209 -4.40 -4.31 -42.82
N PHE A 210 -4.10 -3.11 -43.27
CA PHE A 210 -3.41 -2.81 -44.53
C PHE A 210 -2.25 -1.84 -44.29
N HIS A 211 -1.19 -1.90 -45.09
CA HIS A 211 -0.04 -0.99 -44.94
C HIS A 211 0.16 -0.15 -46.22
N ASN A 212 0.51 -0.78 -47.33
CA ASN A 212 0.76 -0.07 -48.60
C ASN A 212 -0.22 -0.48 -49.69
N PHE A 213 -0.33 0.35 -50.72
CA PHE A 213 -1.17 0.10 -51.88
C PHE A 213 -0.36 0.28 -53.17
N CYS A 214 -0.73 -0.52 -54.17
CA CYS A 214 -0.08 -0.63 -55.48
C CYS A 214 -1.16 -0.69 -56.56
N GLU A 215 -0.85 -0.20 -57.76
CA GLU A 215 -1.72 -0.31 -58.94
C GLU A 215 -1.26 -1.41 -59.91
N ASP A 216 0.03 -1.78 -59.88
CA ASP A 216 0.62 -2.77 -60.81
C ASP A 216 1.44 -3.85 -60.09
N VAL A 217 2.66 -3.53 -59.63
CA VAL A 217 3.57 -4.48 -58.97
C VAL A 217 3.67 -4.16 -57.50
N CYS A 218 3.17 -5.07 -56.67
CA CYS A 218 3.11 -4.91 -55.23
C CYS A 218 4.43 -5.28 -54.56
N GLY A 219 4.94 -4.38 -53.72
CA GLY A 219 6.08 -4.62 -52.84
C GLY A 219 5.68 -5.45 -51.60
N ALA A 220 6.58 -5.56 -50.63
CA ALA A 220 6.26 -6.14 -49.33
C ALA A 220 5.11 -5.38 -48.63
N LEU A 221 4.24 -6.11 -47.92
CA LEU A 221 3.08 -5.60 -47.18
C LEU A 221 2.18 -4.66 -48.00
N SER A 222 2.03 -4.92 -49.30
CA SER A 222 1.28 -4.07 -50.23
C SER A 222 0.05 -4.81 -50.75
N THR A 223 -1.09 -4.14 -50.76
CA THR A 223 -2.35 -4.66 -51.29
C THR A 223 -2.66 -4.02 -52.63
N ASP A 224 -3.03 -4.85 -53.60
CA ASP A 224 -3.47 -4.40 -54.92
C ASP A 224 -4.76 -3.58 -54.79
N THR A 225 -4.75 -2.37 -55.35
CA THR A 225 -5.87 -1.41 -55.25
C THR A 225 -7.15 -1.96 -55.90
N ALA A 226 -7.05 -2.68 -57.01
CA ALA A 226 -8.20 -3.26 -57.70
C ALA A 226 -8.79 -4.47 -56.94
N LEU A 227 -7.94 -5.25 -56.26
CA LEU A 227 -8.41 -6.30 -55.35
C LEU A 227 -9.18 -5.70 -54.17
N PHE A 228 -8.68 -4.61 -53.59
CA PHE A 228 -9.34 -3.92 -52.49
C PHE A 228 -10.70 -3.33 -52.92
N GLU A 229 -10.79 -2.70 -54.10
CA GLU A 229 -12.06 -2.20 -54.64
C GLU A 229 -13.09 -3.31 -54.87
N GLN A 230 -12.66 -4.46 -55.39
CA GLN A 230 -13.52 -5.64 -55.52
C GLN A 230 -14.07 -6.11 -54.17
N PHE A 231 -13.24 -6.05 -53.11
CA PHE A 231 -13.68 -6.39 -51.77
C PHE A 231 -14.69 -5.37 -51.22
N LEU A 232 -14.46 -4.07 -51.38
CA LEU A 232 -15.41 -3.03 -50.95
C LEU A 232 -16.76 -3.16 -51.68
N THR A 233 -16.73 -3.37 -52.99
CA THR A 233 -17.93 -3.60 -53.82
C THR A 233 -18.73 -4.81 -53.34
N TRP A 234 -18.04 -5.88 -52.93
CA TRP A 234 -18.68 -7.06 -52.36
C TRP A 234 -19.23 -6.83 -50.94
N LEU A 235 -18.54 -6.01 -50.13
CA LEU A 235 -18.90 -5.74 -48.74
C LEU A 235 -20.12 -4.81 -48.63
N GLU A 236 -20.26 -3.84 -49.53
CA GLU A 236 -21.30 -2.80 -49.51
C GLU A 236 -22.74 -3.31 -49.33
N PRO A 237 -23.25 -4.28 -50.12
CA PRO A 237 -24.63 -4.74 -49.96
C PRO A 237 -24.89 -5.51 -48.65
N ARG A 238 -23.84 -5.99 -47.95
CA ARG A 238 -23.97 -6.87 -46.78
C ARG A 238 -24.58 -6.20 -45.56
N ALA A 239 -24.52 -4.87 -45.46
CA ALA A 239 -25.21 -4.13 -44.41
C ALA A 239 -26.73 -4.36 -44.44
N ALA A 240 -27.31 -4.42 -45.63
CA ALA A 240 -28.74 -4.68 -45.81
C ALA A 240 -29.09 -6.17 -45.79
N SER A 241 -28.21 -7.04 -46.32
CA SER A 241 -28.54 -8.47 -46.51
C SER A 241 -28.09 -9.38 -45.36
N ASN A 242 -27.04 -9.00 -44.61
CA ASN A 242 -26.36 -9.88 -43.65
C ASN A 242 -26.15 -9.24 -42.27
N ASN A 243 -26.66 -8.01 -42.03
CA ASN A 243 -26.41 -7.25 -40.81
C ASN A 243 -24.90 -7.01 -40.54
N THR A 244 -24.12 -6.86 -41.62
CA THR A 244 -22.67 -6.63 -41.57
C THR A 244 -22.35 -5.16 -41.83
N VAL A 245 -21.81 -4.47 -40.83
CA VAL A 245 -21.59 -3.01 -40.89
C VAL A 245 -20.10 -2.66 -40.85
N VAL A 246 -19.70 -1.61 -41.57
CA VAL A 246 -18.34 -1.08 -41.52
C VAL A 246 -18.26 0.08 -40.54
N LYS A 247 -17.32 0.03 -39.61
CA LYS A 247 -17.12 1.06 -38.57
C LYS A 247 -15.64 1.31 -38.32
N THR A 248 -15.30 2.54 -37.94
CA THR A 248 -13.98 2.87 -37.39
C THR A 248 -13.74 2.12 -36.08
N VAL A 249 -12.48 1.83 -35.73
CA VAL A 249 -12.13 1.19 -34.47
C VAL A 249 -12.65 2.00 -33.28
N GLY A 250 -12.51 3.31 -33.32
CA GLY A 250 -13.02 4.21 -32.30
C GLY A 250 -14.53 4.14 -32.12
N ASP A 251 -15.31 3.91 -33.18
CA ASP A 251 -16.77 3.80 -33.08
C ASP A 251 -17.23 2.43 -32.57
N VAL A 252 -16.43 1.38 -32.78
CA VAL A 252 -16.68 0.06 -32.19
C VAL A 252 -16.37 0.06 -30.70
N VAL A 253 -15.21 0.61 -30.30
CA VAL A 253 -14.78 0.69 -28.90
C VAL A 253 -15.60 1.71 -28.12
N GLY A 254 -15.90 2.85 -28.75
CA GLY A 254 -16.63 3.96 -28.14
C GLY A 254 -15.79 4.80 -27.19
N GLY A 255 -16.48 5.56 -26.33
CA GLY A 255 -15.87 6.50 -25.40
C GLY A 255 -15.46 7.83 -26.04
N VAL A 256 -15.38 8.87 -25.21
CA VAL A 256 -14.87 10.19 -25.60
C VAL A 256 -13.34 10.16 -25.69
N ALA A 257 -12.75 11.04 -26.52
CA ALA A 257 -11.31 11.25 -26.50
C ALA A 257 -10.88 11.84 -25.16
N GLN A 258 -9.84 11.27 -24.54
CA GLN A 258 -9.33 11.73 -23.25
C GLN A 258 -8.51 13.02 -23.40
N PRO A 259 -8.33 13.82 -22.33
CA PRO A 259 -7.39 14.93 -22.33
C PRO A 259 -5.98 14.50 -22.78
N VAL A 260 -5.24 15.41 -23.44
CA VAL A 260 -3.84 15.16 -23.80
C VAL A 260 -2.99 15.08 -22.54
N VAL A 261 -2.12 14.08 -22.47
CA VAL A 261 -1.19 13.88 -21.36
C VAL A 261 0.16 14.46 -21.76
N SER A 262 0.65 15.45 -20.99
CA SER A 262 1.99 15.99 -21.20
C SER A 262 3.05 15.00 -20.72
N VAL A 263 4.18 14.94 -21.43
CA VAL A 263 5.36 14.15 -21.07
C VAL A 263 6.59 15.06 -21.03
N ASP A 264 6.56 16.03 -20.12
CA ASP A 264 7.61 17.05 -19.94
C ASP A 264 8.83 16.55 -19.18
N ASP A 265 8.77 15.36 -18.58
CA ASP A 265 9.87 14.81 -17.78
C ASP A 265 10.99 14.28 -18.67
N VAL A 266 11.68 15.16 -19.41
CA VAL A 266 13.03 14.86 -19.90
C VAL A 266 13.90 14.68 -18.65
N PRO A 267 14.60 13.53 -18.46
CA PRO A 267 15.37 13.32 -17.25
C PRO A 267 16.38 14.44 -17.11
N THR A 268 16.54 14.96 -15.88
CA THR A 268 17.62 15.89 -15.60
C THR A 268 18.93 15.21 -15.98
N GLN A 269 19.62 15.78 -16.96
CA GLN A 269 20.93 15.30 -17.37
C GLN A 269 21.88 15.37 -16.16
N ASP A 270 22.82 14.44 -16.09
CA ASP A 270 23.84 14.46 -15.03
C ASP A 270 24.69 15.76 -15.08
N GLU A 271 25.61 15.91 -14.13
CA GLU A 271 26.42 17.13 -14.02
C GLU A 271 27.27 17.43 -15.26
N SER A 272 27.53 16.43 -16.12
CA SER A 272 28.24 16.59 -17.40
C SER A 272 27.38 17.21 -18.49
N GLY A 273 26.04 17.22 -18.30
CA GLY A 273 25.07 17.65 -19.29
C GLY A 273 24.91 16.67 -20.46
N VAL A 274 25.35 15.41 -20.31
CA VAL A 274 25.21 14.30 -21.27
C VAL A 274 25.05 12.99 -20.49
N ASN A 275 24.17 12.09 -20.92
CA ASN A 275 24.05 10.77 -20.28
C ASN A 275 25.15 9.80 -20.74
N ASN A 276 25.70 9.03 -19.80
CA ASN A 276 26.83 8.10 -20.02
C ASN A 276 28.03 8.78 -20.72
N PRO A 277 28.57 9.88 -20.17
CA PRO A 277 29.56 10.73 -20.84
C PRO A 277 30.91 10.04 -21.04
N SER A 278 31.29 9.12 -20.14
CA SER A 278 32.52 8.30 -20.22
C SER A 278 32.29 6.93 -20.87
N LEU A 279 31.12 6.68 -21.46
CA LEU A 279 30.81 5.49 -22.26
C LEU A 279 30.85 4.12 -21.54
N GLU A 280 31.08 4.10 -20.23
CA GLU A 280 31.27 2.87 -19.43
C GLU A 280 30.04 1.97 -19.34
N SER A 281 28.83 2.54 -19.41
CA SER A 281 27.61 1.75 -19.43
C SER A 281 27.36 1.20 -20.83
N ILE A 282 27.25 -0.11 -21.00
CA ILE A 282 26.99 -0.77 -22.30
C ILE A 282 25.52 -1.18 -22.39
N ALA A 283 24.87 -0.81 -23.50
CA ALA A 283 23.52 -1.26 -23.82
C ALA A 283 23.52 -2.69 -24.39
N PRO A 284 22.38 -3.40 -24.39
CA PRO A 284 22.27 -4.74 -24.99
C PRO A 284 22.70 -4.82 -26.47
N SER A 285 22.70 -3.69 -27.19
CA SER A 285 23.22 -3.58 -28.55
C SER A 285 24.73 -3.77 -28.67
N GLY A 286 25.47 -3.79 -27.56
CA GLY A 286 26.94 -3.81 -27.52
C GLY A 286 27.60 -2.44 -27.68
N LEU A 287 26.81 -1.38 -27.91
CA LEU A 287 27.28 0.00 -27.92
C LEU A 287 27.09 0.66 -26.54
N PRO A 288 27.78 1.77 -26.24
CA PRO A 288 27.53 2.53 -25.02
C PRO A 288 26.06 2.96 -24.92
N ALA A 289 25.45 2.77 -23.76
CA ALA A 289 24.08 3.19 -23.49
C ALA A 289 23.93 4.70 -23.73
N CYS A 290 22.82 5.12 -24.35
CA CYS A 290 22.60 6.50 -24.82
C CYS A 290 23.51 6.99 -25.95
N TRP A 291 24.23 6.09 -26.61
CA TRP A 291 24.98 6.39 -27.82
C TRP A 291 24.54 5.51 -28.98
N GLN A 292 24.58 6.07 -30.19
CA GLN A 292 24.23 5.37 -31.40
C GLN A 292 25.28 5.59 -32.49
N ALA A 293 25.53 4.53 -33.26
CA ALA A 293 26.24 4.64 -34.51
C ALA A 293 25.42 5.43 -35.54
N GLY A 294 26.10 6.14 -36.43
CA GLY A 294 25.48 6.78 -37.58
C GLY A 294 26.40 6.74 -38.78
N THR A 295 25.84 6.45 -39.94
CA THR A 295 26.52 6.55 -41.24
C THR A 295 25.66 7.34 -42.21
N GLN A 296 26.30 8.14 -43.06
CA GLN A 296 25.65 8.85 -44.15
C GLN A 296 26.56 8.81 -45.37
N GLY A 297 25.98 8.67 -46.56
CA GLY A 297 26.73 8.63 -47.83
C GLY A 297 27.26 7.25 -48.21
N ALA A 298 28.13 7.22 -49.21
CA ALA A 298 28.75 5.99 -49.71
C ALA A 298 30.01 5.67 -48.88
N ILE A 299 29.80 4.97 -47.77
CA ILE A 299 30.81 4.66 -46.75
C ILE A 299 30.58 3.26 -46.17
N THR A 300 31.67 2.52 -45.92
CA THR A 300 31.63 1.29 -45.10
C THR A 300 32.33 1.56 -43.78
N ALA A 301 31.59 1.46 -42.69
CA ALA A 301 32.10 1.71 -41.35
C ALA A 301 31.53 0.74 -40.33
N ALA A 302 32.30 0.50 -39.27
CA ALA A 302 31.90 -0.23 -38.08
C ALA A 302 32.07 0.67 -36.86
N VAL A 303 31.19 0.49 -35.87
CA VAL A 303 31.28 1.15 -34.57
C VAL A 303 31.27 0.08 -33.50
N ASP A 304 32.26 0.14 -32.61
CA ASP A 304 32.44 -0.79 -31.50
C ASP A 304 33.02 -0.06 -30.27
N THR A 305 33.41 -0.82 -29.24
CA THR A 305 34.06 -0.31 -28.04
C THR A 305 35.48 -0.86 -27.90
N VAL A 306 36.35 -0.11 -27.23
CA VAL A 306 37.76 -0.44 -27.01
C VAL A 306 38.22 -0.09 -25.58
N ALA A 307 39.32 -0.71 -25.16
CA ALA A 307 39.97 -0.46 -23.87
C ALA A 307 41.48 -0.19 -24.04
N PRO A 308 42.12 0.60 -23.15
CA PRO A 308 41.47 1.37 -22.08
C PRO A 308 40.77 2.62 -22.64
N GLY A 309 39.74 3.09 -21.93
CA GLY A 309 39.22 4.44 -22.10
C GLY A 309 40.24 5.49 -21.66
N ARG A 310 39.93 6.78 -21.90
CA ARG A 310 40.73 7.87 -21.34
C ARG A 310 40.54 7.95 -19.83
N THR A 311 39.29 7.85 -19.39
CA THR A 311 38.95 7.53 -18.00
C THR A 311 38.20 6.20 -18.00
N GLY A 312 38.36 5.39 -16.95
CA GLY A 312 37.72 4.07 -16.91
C GLY A 312 38.31 3.03 -17.87
N GLN A 313 37.46 2.16 -18.43
CA GLN A 313 37.85 0.99 -19.21
C GLN A 313 37.29 1.00 -20.63
N VAL A 314 36.28 1.81 -20.93
CA VAL A 314 35.54 1.75 -22.19
C VAL A 314 35.66 3.07 -22.94
N ALA A 315 36.04 3.01 -24.21
CA ALA A 315 35.88 4.10 -25.16
C ALA A 315 35.14 3.62 -26.41
N GLY A 316 34.46 4.54 -27.09
CA GLY A 316 33.78 4.26 -28.35
C GLY A 316 34.75 4.38 -29.53
N ARG A 317 34.70 3.45 -30.48
CA ARG A 317 35.55 3.49 -31.68
C ARG A 317 34.73 3.41 -32.95
N VAL A 318 35.04 4.29 -33.88
CA VAL A 318 34.53 4.31 -35.26
C VAL A 318 35.67 3.90 -36.19
N THR A 319 35.44 2.90 -37.04
CA THR A 319 36.39 2.43 -38.05
C THR A 319 35.78 2.53 -39.43
N VAL A 320 36.41 3.28 -40.33
CA VAL A 320 35.99 3.42 -41.73
C VAL A 320 36.95 2.63 -42.61
N SER A 321 36.41 1.63 -43.34
CA SER A 321 37.19 0.76 -44.23
C SER A 321 37.06 1.13 -45.71
N SER A 322 35.96 1.79 -46.11
CA SER A 322 35.79 2.35 -47.45
C SER A 322 35.08 3.71 -47.36
N PHE A 323 35.51 4.67 -48.19
CA PHE A 323 34.94 6.02 -48.17
C PHE A 323 34.93 6.63 -49.58
N THR A 324 33.75 7.10 -50.00
CA THR A 324 33.57 7.94 -51.19
C THR A 324 32.91 9.28 -50.83
N SER A 325 31.89 9.27 -49.97
CA SER A 325 31.20 10.49 -49.52
C SER A 325 30.50 10.30 -48.17
N GLY A 326 30.23 11.42 -47.49
CA GLY A 326 29.46 11.46 -46.24
C GLY A 326 30.32 11.30 -44.98
N ASP A 327 29.86 10.55 -43.98
CA ASP A 327 30.56 10.38 -42.70
C ASP A 327 30.13 9.13 -41.91
N ALA A 328 30.99 8.67 -41.01
CA ALA A 328 30.68 7.71 -39.95
C ALA A 328 30.90 8.35 -38.58
N LYS A 329 30.01 8.09 -37.62
CA LYS A 329 29.98 8.81 -36.35
C LYS A 329 29.45 7.96 -35.21
N LEU A 330 29.85 8.32 -34.00
CA LEU A 330 29.21 7.91 -32.75
C LEU A 330 28.65 9.18 -32.11
N VAL A 331 27.32 9.23 -31.94
CA VAL A 331 26.60 10.38 -31.41
C VAL A 331 25.64 9.96 -30.31
N ILE A 332 25.23 10.90 -29.46
CA ILE A 332 24.17 10.65 -28.47
C ILE A 332 22.90 10.16 -29.18
N THR A 333 22.21 9.17 -28.62
CA THR A 333 20.97 8.61 -29.17
C THR A 333 19.95 9.70 -29.45
N ARG A 334 19.42 9.71 -30.68
CA ARG A 334 18.43 10.68 -31.17
C ARG A 334 17.02 10.27 -30.75
N ASP A 335 16.72 10.46 -29.48
CA ASP A 335 15.43 10.10 -28.87
C ASP A 335 14.59 11.33 -28.47
N LEU A 336 13.53 11.14 -27.68
CA LEU A 336 12.65 12.21 -27.21
C LEU A 336 13.05 12.82 -25.87
N GLY A 337 14.23 12.46 -25.35
CA GLY A 337 14.87 13.15 -24.23
C GLY A 337 15.52 12.23 -23.21
N THR A 338 15.37 10.90 -23.32
CA THR A 338 16.02 9.98 -22.38
C THR A 338 17.54 10.10 -22.43
N CYS A 339 18.10 10.30 -23.62
CA CYS A 339 19.52 10.39 -23.87
C CYS A 339 19.89 11.77 -24.41
N ALA A 340 19.10 12.29 -25.35
CA ALA A 340 19.40 13.58 -25.98
C ALA A 340 19.24 14.76 -25.01
N PRO A 341 20.27 15.60 -24.80
CA PRO A 341 20.18 16.81 -23.98
C PRO A 341 19.14 17.80 -24.47
N ALA A 342 18.36 18.30 -23.52
CA ALA A 342 17.52 19.48 -23.72
C ALA A 342 18.40 20.73 -23.90
N VAL A 343 17.97 21.64 -24.77
CA VAL A 343 18.64 22.92 -24.99
C VAL A 343 17.64 24.05 -25.06
N THR A 344 18.09 25.27 -24.73
CA THR A 344 17.28 26.47 -24.79
C THR A 344 17.55 27.24 -26.08
N PRO A 345 16.53 27.52 -26.92
CA PRO A 345 16.66 28.43 -28.06
C PRO A 345 17.27 29.77 -27.67
N GLY A 346 18.16 30.30 -28.53
CA GLY A 346 18.88 31.55 -28.30
C GLY A 346 20.17 31.43 -27.47
N LYS A 347 20.39 30.31 -26.78
CA LYS A 347 21.66 30.06 -26.06
C LYS A 347 22.71 29.40 -26.95
N ALA A 348 23.98 29.60 -26.62
CA ALA A 348 25.10 28.85 -27.19
C ALA A 348 25.64 27.85 -26.15
N TYR A 349 26.11 26.70 -26.62
CA TYR A 349 26.59 25.61 -25.78
C TYR A 349 28.04 25.24 -26.11
N VAL A 350 28.82 24.93 -25.08
CA VAL A 350 30.17 24.37 -25.19
C VAL A 350 30.07 22.85 -25.17
N LEU A 351 30.46 22.23 -26.28
CA LEU A 351 30.58 20.79 -26.45
C LEU A 351 32.04 20.41 -26.19
N ARG A 352 32.26 19.36 -25.41
CA ARG A 352 33.58 18.77 -25.22
C ARG A 352 33.53 17.26 -25.39
N GLY A 353 34.67 16.70 -25.77
CA GLY A 353 34.94 15.26 -25.84
C GLY A 353 36.43 15.05 -26.01
N TRP A 354 36.91 13.85 -25.75
CA TRP A 354 38.30 13.47 -25.96
C TRP A 354 38.40 12.46 -27.07
N TYR A 355 39.49 12.51 -27.86
CA TYR A 355 39.64 11.62 -28.99
C TYR A 355 41.08 11.23 -29.31
N THR A 356 41.24 10.06 -29.92
CA THR A 356 42.39 9.72 -30.77
C THR A 356 41.89 9.49 -32.19
N SER A 357 42.66 9.85 -33.20
CA SER A 357 42.25 9.59 -34.59
C SER A 357 43.42 9.53 -35.56
N THR A 358 43.28 8.68 -36.59
CA THR A 358 44.20 8.62 -37.73
C THR A 358 43.85 9.60 -38.85
N ALA A 359 42.71 10.28 -38.77
CA ALA A 359 42.24 11.27 -39.75
C ALA A 359 41.65 12.50 -39.04
N GLN A 360 41.21 13.50 -39.80
CA GLN A 360 40.50 14.65 -39.21
C GLN A 360 39.12 14.23 -38.70
N THR A 361 38.69 14.85 -37.61
CA THR A 361 37.37 14.66 -36.99
C THR A 361 36.73 16.00 -36.68
N GLN A 362 35.41 16.06 -36.52
CA GLN A 362 34.71 17.26 -36.07
C GLN A 362 33.47 16.85 -35.27
N PHE A 363 32.93 17.78 -34.47
CA PHE A 363 31.61 17.59 -33.91
C PHE A 363 30.57 17.68 -35.01
N VAL A 364 29.61 16.77 -35.00
CA VAL A 364 28.40 16.81 -35.82
C VAL A 364 27.21 16.93 -34.89
N VAL A 365 26.31 17.89 -35.16
CA VAL A 365 25.19 18.21 -34.28
C VAL A 365 23.87 18.13 -35.02
N HIS A 366 22.95 17.35 -34.47
CA HIS A 366 21.55 17.28 -34.88
C HIS A 366 20.68 17.97 -33.84
N ARG A 367 19.54 18.49 -34.27
CA ARG A 367 18.56 19.14 -33.41
C ARG A 367 17.22 18.44 -33.50
N ARG A 368 16.50 18.44 -32.38
CA ARG A 368 15.12 17.97 -32.26
C ARG A 368 14.18 19.17 -32.17
N ASN A 369 13.07 19.16 -32.92
CA ASN A 369 12.04 20.18 -32.81
C ASN A 369 10.98 19.82 -31.74
N ALA A 370 9.96 20.67 -31.55
CA ALA A 370 8.87 20.40 -30.61
C ALA A 370 8.03 19.16 -30.98
N ALA A 371 7.88 18.87 -32.27
CA ALA A 371 7.23 17.65 -32.76
C ALA A 371 8.12 16.40 -32.63
N GLY A 372 9.30 16.50 -32.01
CA GLY A 372 10.23 15.39 -31.80
C GLY A 372 10.98 14.93 -33.05
N THR A 373 10.90 15.65 -34.18
CA THR A 373 11.62 15.36 -35.41
C THR A 373 13.10 15.77 -35.31
N TRP A 374 13.98 14.88 -35.74
CA TRP A 374 15.42 15.12 -35.81
C TRP A 374 15.87 15.62 -37.18
N SER A 375 16.73 16.63 -37.20
CA SER A 375 17.35 17.17 -38.41
C SER A 375 18.82 17.54 -38.17
N TYR A 376 19.64 17.49 -39.22
CA TYR A 376 20.99 18.05 -39.18
C TYR A 376 20.92 19.54 -38.85
N TRP A 377 21.81 20.02 -37.98
CA TRP A 377 21.91 21.43 -37.64
C TRP A 377 23.23 22.03 -38.12
N THR A 378 24.35 21.54 -37.60
CA THR A 378 25.66 22.16 -37.81
C THR A 378 26.80 21.19 -37.48
N SER A 379 28.02 21.57 -37.83
CA SER A 379 29.25 20.86 -37.46
C SER A 379 30.32 21.86 -37.02
N SER A 380 31.22 21.44 -36.12
CA SER A 380 32.39 22.26 -35.77
C SER A 380 33.37 22.35 -36.93
N PRO A 381 34.36 23.26 -36.89
CA PRO A 381 35.58 23.10 -37.67
C PRO A 381 36.27 21.76 -37.37
N PHE A 382 37.12 21.31 -38.31
CA PHE A 382 37.90 20.08 -38.15
C PHE A 382 38.99 20.20 -37.08
N PHE A 383 39.10 19.16 -36.27
CA PHE A 383 40.23 18.86 -35.40
C PHE A 383 41.21 17.92 -36.13
N GLY A 384 42.51 18.12 -35.91
CA GLY A 384 43.56 17.31 -36.54
C GLY A 384 43.63 15.89 -35.97
N PRO A 385 44.27 14.94 -36.67
CA PRO A 385 44.54 13.60 -36.14
C PRO A 385 45.42 13.66 -34.89
N SER A 386 45.29 12.67 -34.01
CA SER A 386 46.07 12.58 -32.77
C SER A 386 46.30 11.13 -32.36
N SER A 387 47.55 10.78 -32.02
CA SER A 387 47.94 9.45 -31.54
C SER A 387 47.76 9.26 -30.03
N THR A 388 47.53 10.34 -29.28
CA THR A 388 47.18 10.34 -27.85
C THR A 388 45.85 11.05 -27.64
N TYR A 389 45.14 10.76 -26.54
CA TYR A 389 43.85 11.44 -26.28
C TYR A 389 44.03 12.96 -26.25
N ALA A 390 43.42 13.64 -27.23
CA ALA A 390 43.40 15.09 -27.36
C ALA A 390 41.99 15.62 -27.02
N PRO A 391 41.88 16.81 -26.40
CA PRO A 391 40.59 17.41 -26.14
C PRO A 391 40.03 18.04 -27.43
N ALA A 392 38.79 17.70 -27.77
CA ALA A 392 37.95 18.44 -28.70
C ALA A 392 37.05 19.37 -27.88
N THR A 393 37.08 20.68 -28.16
CA THR A 393 36.21 21.66 -27.51
C THR A 393 35.72 22.65 -28.53
N TRP A 394 34.41 22.86 -28.57
CA TRP A 394 33.80 23.80 -29.50
C TRP A 394 32.55 24.44 -28.91
N THR A 395 32.33 25.72 -29.21
CA THR A 395 31.12 26.44 -28.83
C THR A 395 30.20 26.56 -30.04
N THR A 396 28.96 26.11 -29.91
CA THR A 396 27.96 26.20 -30.99
C THR A 396 27.59 27.65 -31.27
N GLY A 397 26.99 27.90 -32.44
CA GLY A 397 26.14 29.09 -32.61
C GLY A 397 24.93 29.07 -31.67
N GLN A 398 24.11 30.12 -31.72
CA GLN A 398 22.86 30.16 -30.98
C GLN A 398 21.93 29.04 -31.44
N VAL A 399 21.36 28.30 -30.48
CA VAL A 399 20.37 27.26 -30.72
C VAL A 399 19.16 27.88 -31.42
N PRO A 400 18.74 27.38 -32.59
CA PRO A 400 17.66 27.99 -33.34
C PRO A 400 16.29 27.91 -32.63
N PRO A 401 15.35 28.82 -32.93
CA PRO A 401 13.96 28.74 -32.47
C PRO A 401 13.32 27.37 -32.77
N GLY A 402 12.46 26.91 -31.86
CA GLY A 402 11.73 25.63 -31.99
C GLY A 402 12.56 24.39 -31.70
N THR A 403 13.83 24.53 -31.31
CA THR A 403 14.69 23.40 -30.89
C THR A 403 14.42 23.04 -29.44
N THR A 404 14.18 21.75 -29.17
CA THR A 404 13.93 21.22 -27.82
C THR A 404 15.08 20.37 -27.29
N GLY A 405 15.95 19.87 -28.16
CA GLY A 405 17.12 19.07 -27.77
C GLY A 405 18.15 18.97 -28.89
N ILE A 406 19.35 18.51 -28.55
CA ILE A 406 20.43 18.22 -29.51
C ILE A 406 21.01 16.82 -29.31
N SER A 407 21.60 16.28 -30.36
CA SER A 407 22.43 15.08 -30.34
C SER A 407 23.75 15.46 -31.00
N PHE A 408 24.85 15.17 -30.33
CA PHE A 408 26.18 15.45 -30.85
C PHE A 408 27.16 14.31 -30.57
N GLY A 409 28.28 14.35 -31.28
CA GLY A 409 29.40 13.43 -31.15
C GLY A 409 30.44 13.75 -32.21
N LEU A 410 31.48 12.93 -32.31
CA LEU A 410 32.56 13.12 -33.27
C LEU A 410 32.39 12.16 -34.47
N ASN A 411 32.81 12.62 -35.65
CA ASN A 411 32.72 11.85 -36.89
C ASN A 411 34.07 11.61 -37.58
N LEU A 412 34.08 10.70 -38.54
CA LEU A 412 35.14 10.46 -39.51
C LEU A 412 34.60 10.68 -40.92
N VAL A 413 35.39 11.38 -41.72
CA VAL A 413 35.10 11.72 -43.13
C VAL A 413 36.18 11.20 -44.08
N ALA A 414 36.89 10.14 -43.67
CA ALA A 414 37.93 9.48 -44.45
C ALA A 414 38.15 8.05 -43.91
N VAL A 415 38.86 7.21 -44.68
CA VAL A 415 39.34 5.90 -44.22
C VAL A 415 40.25 6.09 -43.01
N GLY A 416 39.98 5.36 -41.92
CA GLY A 416 40.72 5.51 -40.67
C GLY A 416 39.95 5.06 -39.44
N THR A 417 40.53 5.36 -38.27
CA THR A 417 39.97 5.03 -36.96
C THR A 417 39.87 6.28 -36.10
N LEU A 418 38.80 6.37 -35.32
CA LEU A 418 38.51 7.43 -34.35
C LEU A 418 38.06 6.76 -33.06
N THR A 419 38.76 7.00 -31.97
CA THR A 419 38.35 6.58 -30.63
C THR A 419 37.93 7.83 -29.85
N VAL A 420 36.81 7.76 -29.13
CA VAL A 420 36.22 8.89 -28.42
C VAL A 420 35.83 8.53 -27.00
N ASP A 421 35.87 9.51 -26.11
CA ASP A 421 35.54 9.34 -24.70
C ASP A 421 35.24 10.68 -23.99
N ASP A 422 34.72 10.64 -22.76
CA ASP A 422 34.55 11.78 -21.84
C ASP A 422 33.86 13.02 -22.43
N PHE A 423 32.60 12.89 -22.82
CA PHE A 423 31.81 13.98 -23.39
C PHE A 423 31.16 14.88 -22.35
N THR A 424 31.06 16.19 -22.63
CA THR A 424 30.29 17.12 -21.78
C THR A 424 29.57 18.16 -22.63
N LEU A 425 28.47 18.70 -22.10
CA LEU A 425 27.71 19.79 -22.67
C LEU A 425 27.41 20.83 -21.59
N SER A 426 27.64 22.10 -21.90
CA SER A 426 27.26 23.18 -20.98
C SER A 426 26.87 24.46 -21.68
N ALA A 427 25.90 25.18 -21.13
CA ALA A 427 25.57 26.50 -21.63
C ALA A 427 26.72 27.48 -21.36
N THR A 428 26.97 28.40 -22.30
CA THR A 428 28.05 29.40 -22.21
C THR A 428 27.92 30.37 -21.04
N ASP A 429 26.72 30.51 -20.48
CA ASP A 429 26.38 31.33 -19.31
C ASP A 429 26.32 30.53 -17.99
N SER A 430 26.74 29.26 -17.99
CA SER A 430 26.70 28.42 -16.78
C SER A 430 27.82 28.78 -15.80
N VAL A 431 27.45 29.01 -14.54
CA VAL A 431 28.37 29.18 -13.39
C VAL A 431 29.05 27.83 -13.11
N PRO A 432 30.36 27.77 -12.77
CA PRO A 432 31.01 26.50 -12.40
C PRO A 432 30.35 25.90 -11.14
N ARG A 433 30.41 24.58 -11.01
CA ARG A 433 29.61 23.84 -10.02
C ARG A 433 30.46 23.14 -8.98
N THR A 434 29.96 23.09 -7.76
CA THR A 434 30.54 22.29 -6.68
C THR A 434 30.01 20.87 -6.74
N ILE A 435 30.91 19.90 -6.69
CA ILE A 435 30.66 18.46 -6.68
C ILE A 435 30.98 17.95 -5.27
N ALA A 436 30.12 17.10 -4.72
CA ALA A 436 30.34 16.41 -3.46
C ALA A 436 30.49 14.89 -3.68
N ALA A 437 31.52 14.29 -3.08
CA ALA A 437 31.76 12.85 -3.05
C ALA A 437 31.67 12.35 -1.60
N VAL A 438 31.09 11.16 -1.41
CA VAL A 438 30.87 10.53 -0.11
C VAL A 438 31.52 9.14 -0.11
N ALA A 439 32.33 8.86 0.91
CA ALA A 439 33.08 7.62 1.05
C ALA A 439 32.81 6.96 2.43
N PRO A 440 32.36 5.68 2.48
CA PRO A 440 32.01 4.83 1.34
C PRO A 440 30.78 5.36 0.60
N THR A 441 30.69 5.07 -0.70
CA THR A 441 29.55 5.53 -1.53
C THR A 441 28.25 4.82 -1.18
N ALA A 442 28.35 3.59 -0.67
CA ALA A 442 27.21 2.80 -0.21
C ALA A 442 27.13 2.84 1.32
N PRO A 443 25.94 3.09 1.90
CA PRO A 443 25.72 2.98 3.34
C PRO A 443 25.95 1.56 3.87
N ASP A 444 26.51 1.44 5.07
CA ASP A 444 26.88 0.18 5.75
C ASP A 444 25.83 -0.30 6.77
N GLY A 445 24.68 0.39 6.87
CA GLY A 445 23.51 0.05 7.65
C GLY A 445 22.28 -0.32 6.81
N THR A 446 21.12 -0.39 7.46
CA THR A 446 19.83 -0.73 6.80
C THR A 446 19.16 0.50 6.21
N ALA A 447 18.30 0.33 5.19
CA ALA A 447 17.44 1.39 4.64
C ALA A 447 18.17 2.71 4.25
N GLY A 448 19.43 2.61 3.84
CA GLY A 448 20.26 3.74 3.41
C GLY A 448 20.96 4.50 4.54
N TRP A 449 20.96 3.95 5.76
CA TRP A 449 21.69 4.50 6.90
C TRP A 449 23.16 4.10 6.90
N TYR A 450 24.02 5.02 7.31
CA TYR A 450 25.41 4.76 7.65
C TYR A 450 25.53 4.51 9.17
N ARG A 451 26.13 3.38 9.54
CA ARG A 451 26.50 3.00 10.92
C ARG A 451 27.88 3.52 11.31
N THR A 452 28.71 3.85 10.33
CA THR A 452 29.99 4.54 10.50
C THR A 452 29.94 5.89 9.79
N ARG A 453 30.69 6.89 10.27
CA ARG A 453 30.67 8.23 9.66
C ARG A 453 31.30 8.18 8.26
N PRO A 454 30.57 8.51 7.18
CA PRO A 454 31.20 8.64 5.87
C PRO A 454 32.03 9.94 5.77
N GLU A 455 33.13 9.88 5.03
CA GLU A 455 33.94 11.04 4.68
C GLU A 455 33.32 11.79 3.49
N VAL A 456 33.21 13.11 3.58
CA VAL A 456 32.71 13.99 2.52
C VAL A 456 33.87 14.78 1.92
N THR A 457 33.97 14.77 0.60
CA THR A 457 34.92 15.58 -0.19
C THR A 457 34.16 16.52 -1.14
N LEU A 458 34.49 17.81 -1.15
CA LEU A 458 33.96 18.79 -2.10
C LEU A 458 35.02 19.18 -3.15
N SER A 459 34.61 19.41 -4.39
CA SER A 459 35.46 19.85 -5.50
C SER A 459 34.69 20.72 -6.49
N VAL A 460 35.37 21.36 -7.46
CA VAL A 460 34.71 22.19 -8.50
C VAL A 460 34.92 21.57 -9.88
N ASP A 461 33.85 21.43 -10.67
CA ASP A 461 33.81 20.72 -11.96
C ASP A 461 34.81 21.26 -13.01
N ARG A 462 35.16 22.54 -12.90
CA ARG A 462 36.15 23.22 -13.74
C ARG A 462 37.05 23.99 -12.81
N GLY A 463 38.31 23.57 -12.67
CA GLY A 463 39.32 24.12 -11.78
C GLY A 463 39.58 25.62 -11.99
N SER A 464 38.63 26.46 -11.58
CA SER A 464 38.74 27.90 -11.56
C SER A 464 39.60 28.25 -10.34
N PRO A 465 40.81 28.79 -10.52
CA PRO A 465 41.68 29.14 -9.40
C PRO A 465 41.11 30.26 -8.51
N ALA A 466 39.97 30.86 -8.87
CA ALA A 466 39.27 31.90 -8.12
C ALA A 466 38.01 31.41 -7.37
N ALA A 467 37.74 30.10 -7.35
CA ALA A 467 36.59 29.54 -6.65
C ALA A 467 36.87 29.39 -5.15
N THR A 468 35.92 29.79 -4.30
CA THR A 468 35.92 29.46 -2.86
C THR A 468 34.72 28.57 -2.55
N THR A 469 34.98 27.34 -2.12
CA THR A 469 33.95 26.36 -1.77
C THR A 469 33.57 26.48 -0.31
N GLU A 470 32.29 26.41 -0.02
CA GLU A 470 31.74 26.48 1.34
C GLU A 470 30.59 25.48 1.53
N TYR A 471 30.35 25.11 2.78
CA TYR A 471 29.30 24.18 3.18
C TYR A 471 28.58 24.64 4.46
N SER A 472 27.36 24.17 4.68
CA SER A 472 26.58 24.38 5.88
C SER A 472 25.95 23.06 6.30
N VAL A 473 25.86 22.84 7.61
CA VAL A 473 25.23 21.66 8.22
C VAL A 473 23.93 22.11 8.83
N ASP A 474 22.82 21.47 8.43
CA ASP A 474 21.44 21.74 8.85
C ASP A 474 20.95 23.18 8.63
N ASP A 475 19.79 23.32 7.98
CA ASP A 475 19.07 24.57 7.63
C ASP A 475 19.78 25.63 6.75
N GLY A 476 21.11 25.57 6.58
CA GLY A 476 21.85 26.47 5.70
C GLY A 476 22.19 27.84 6.30
N ALA A 477 22.00 28.04 7.61
CA ALA A 477 22.20 29.34 8.27
C ALA A 477 23.68 29.73 8.46
N THR A 478 24.58 28.75 8.68
CA THR A 478 26.00 29.01 8.97
C THR A 478 26.92 28.33 7.94
N TRP A 479 27.60 29.14 7.13
CA TRP A 479 28.51 28.67 6.09
C TRP A 479 29.96 28.59 6.58
N HIS A 480 30.57 27.43 6.40
CA HIS A 480 31.95 27.09 6.70
C HIS A 480 32.76 26.99 5.40
N ALA A 481 33.97 27.53 5.40
CA ALA A 481 34.88 27.35 4.26
C ALA A 481 35.33 25.88 4.17
N TYR A 482 35.26 25.30 2.97
CA TYR A 482 35.77 23.96 2.73
C TYR A 482 37.30 24.01 2.63
N THR A 483 37.98 23.30 3.53
CA THR A 483 39.45 23.30 3.64
C THR A 483 40.07 21.92 3.38
N GLY A 484 39.24 20.88 3.28
CA GLY A 484 39.62 19.50 3.05
C GLY A 484 38.47 18.54 3.42
N PRO A 485 38.64 17.24 3.16
CA PRO A 485 37.65 16.23 3.52
C PRO A 485 37.31 16.24 5.02
N PHE A 486 36.07 15.87 5.36
CA PHE A 486 35.61 15.78 6.75
C PHE A 486 34.59 14.66 6.96
N ASP A 487 34.54 14.11 8.18
CA ASP A 487 33.56 13.11 8.58
C ASP A 487 32.17 13.73 8.77
N ALA A 488 31.17 13.04 8.23
CA ALA A 488 29.78 13.43 8.32
C ALA A 488 29.23 13.34 9.78
N PRO A 489 28.64 14.42 10.35
CA PRO A 489 27.93 14.36 11.63
C PRO A 489 26.70 13.42 11.60
N ASP A 490 26.09 13.19 12.76
CA ASP A 490 24.89 12.35 12.86
C ASP A 490 23.68 13.06 12.25
N SER A 491 22.99 12.37 11.34
CA SER A 491 21.75 12.77 10.63
C SER A 491 21.62 14.25 10.31
N TYR A 492 22.07 14.66 9.12
CA TYR A 492 22.03 16.05 8.69
C TYR A 492 21.88 16.23 7.17
N THR A 493 21.39 17.40 6.80
CA THR A 493 21.42 17.88 5.41
C THR A 493 22.68 18.70 5.20
N LEU A 494 23.60 18.22 4.37
CA LEU A 494 24.77 18.97 3.95
C LEU A 494 24.38 19.92 2.82
N SER A 495 24.40 21.23 3.08
CA SER A 495 24.33 22.24 2.04
C SER A 495 25.73 22.63 1.58
N TYR A 496 25.97 22.79 0.28
CA TYR A 496 27.28 23.17 -0.26
C TYR A 496 27.15 24.02 -1.53
N ARG A 497 28.15 24.89 -1.79
CA ARG A 497 28.23 25.74 -2.98
C ARG A 497 29.63 26.33 -3.15
N SER A 498 29.90 26.94 -4.31
CA SER A 498 31.10 27.74 -4.54
C SER A 498 30.78 29.18 -4.91
N LYS A 499 31.70 30.08 -4.54
CA LYS A 499 31.70 31.50 -4.91
C LYS A 499 32.81 31.78 -5.91
N PHE A 500 32.48 32.52 -6.96
CA PHE A 500 33.39 32.92 -8.05
C PHE A 500 33.37 34.45 -8.18
N GLY A 501 34.26 35.12 -7.45
CA GLY A 501 34.19 36.59 -7.30
C GLY A 501 32.88 37.00 -6.61
N THR A 502 32.02 37.76 -7.30
CA THR A 502 30.70 38.18 -6.79
C THR A 502 29.57 37.21 -7.13
N ILE A 503 29.84 36.17 -7.93
CA ILE A 503 28.84 35.19 -8.34
C ILE A 503 28.81 34.06 -7.32
N VAL A 504 27.62 33.73 -6.82
CA VAL A 504 27.41 32.62 -5.88
C VAL A 504 26.63 31.54 -6.62
N GLU A 505 27.18 30.32 -6.65
CA GLU A 505 26.48 29.14 -7.14
C GLU A 505 25.19 28.90 -6.31
N PRO A 506 24.08 28.46 -6.93
CA PRO A 506 22.93 27.97 -6.17
C PRO A 506 23.33 26.91 -5.15
N THR A 507 22.77 27.00 -3.94
CA THR A 507 23.01 25.99 -2.89
C THR A 507 22.56 24.60 -3.36
N ARG A 508 23.45 23.62 -3.22
CA ARG A 508 23.17 22.20 -3.44
C ARG A 508 23.08 21.50 -2.09
N THR A 509 22.36 20.38 -2.03
CA THR A 509 22.19 19.61 -0.80
C THR A 509 22.44 18.12 -1.01
N ILE A 510 22.96 17.44 0.02
CA ILE A 510 22.95 15.98 0.15
C ILE A 510 22.40 15.64 1.53
N ASP A 511 21.43 14.72 1.59
CA ASP A 511 20.91 14.19 2.84
C ASP A 511 21.69 12.93 3.20
N LEU A 512 22.41 12.96 4.33
CA LEU A 512 23.15 11.82 4.85
C LEU A 512 22.47 11.31 6.12
N LYS A 513 21.94 10.08 6.04
CA LYS A 513 21.39 9.37 7.19
C LYS A 513 22.51 8.66 7.92
N VAL A 514 23.04 9.29 8.97
CA VAL A 514 24.12 8.75 9.79
C VAL A 514 23.61 8.57 11.21
N ASP A 515 23.80 7.37 11.73
CA ASP A 515 23.59 7.03 13.13
C ASP A 515 24.70 6.08 13.51
N THR A 516 25.49 6.39 14.52
CA THR A 516 26.60 5.54 14.97
C THR A 516 26.32 4.87 16.32
N THR A 517 25.11 5.02 16.86
CA THR A 517 24.80 4.65 18.25
C THR A 517 23.77 3.54 18.28
N ALA A 518 24.07 2.46 19.02
CA ALA A 518 23.10 1.40 19.22
C ALA A 518 21.96 1.83 20.16
N PRO A 519 20.73 1.29 19.99
CA PRO A 519 19.60 1.61 20.84
C PRO A 519 19.85 1.18 22.29
N SER A 520 19.29 1.88 23.26
CA SER A 520 19.37 1.51 24.68
C SER A 520 18.15 0.69 25.14
N MET A 521 18.34 -0.24 26.09
CA MET A 521 17.25 -1.09 26.63
C MET A 521 17.13 -1.05 28.16
N ALA A 522 15.91 -0.75 28.63
CA ALA A 522 15.54 -0.66 30.05
C ALA A 522 14.26 -1.47 30.38
N PRO A 523 14.31 -2.81 30.36
CA PRO A 523 13.19 -3.65 30.77
C PRO A 523 12.89 -3.49 32.26
N ALA A 524 11.60 -3.44 32.61
CA ALA A 524 11.12 -3.30 33.97
C ALA A 524 10.04 -4.35 34.28
N LEU A 525 10.27 -5.17 35.30
CA LEU A 525 9.31 -6.15 35.79
C LEU A 525 8.43 -5.53 36.88
N ASP A 526 7.10 -5.56 36.70
CA ASP A 526 6.15 -5.37 37.79
C ASP A 526 5.92 -6.73 38.48
N PRO A 527 6.45 -6.95 39.68
CA PRO A 527 6.31 -8.23 40.35
C PRO A 527 4.88 -8.52 40.80
N SER A 528 4.06 -7.49 41.05
CA SER A 528 2.70 -7.64 41.59
C SER A 528 1.72 -8.12 40.53
N ASN A 529 1.82 -7.53 39.33
CA ASN A 529 1.00 -7.91 38.19
C ASN A 529 1.67 -8.95 37.29
N ARG A 530 2.93 -9.29 37.58
CA ARG A 530 3.80 -10.14 36.75
C ARG A 530 3.80 -9.74 35.29
N THR A 531 3.96 -8.44 35.06
CA THR A 531 4.08 -7.86 33.72
C THR A 531 5.49 -7.36 33.48
N LEU A 532 6.05 -7.66 32.32
CA LEU A 532 7.35 -7.14 31.87
C LEU A 532 7.12 -6.03 30.85
N ASN A 533 7.50 -4.81 31.22
CA ASN A 533 7.53 -3.67 30.31
C ASN A 533 8.90 -3.61 29.64
N VAL A 534 8.96 -3.79 28.33
CA VAL A 534 10.20 -3.70 27.56
C VAL A 534 10.30 -2.31 26.94
N ASN A 535 11.10 -1.44 27.54
CA ASN A 535 11.35 -0.10 27.01
C ASN A 535 12.69 -0.08 26.26
N ALA A 536 12.68 0.49 25.07
CA ALA A 536 13.88 0.80 24.30
C ALA A 536 13.82 2.27 23.86
N ALA A 537 14.99 2.90 23.75
CA ALA A 537 15.11 4.28 23.31
C ALA A 537 16.36 4.45 22.45
N ASP A 538 16.24 5.23 21.40
CA ASP A 538 17.32 5.61 20.51
C ASP A 538 17.20 7.10 20.13
N ASN A 539 18.34 7.79 20.09
CA ASN A 539 18.40 9.23 19.80
C ASN A 539 18.86 9.53 18.36
N GLY A 540 19.29 8.51 17.60
CA GLY A 540 19.73 8.65 16.22
C GLY A 540 18.60 8.30 15.26
N SER A 541 18.65 7.08 14.73
CA SER A 541 17.73 6.60 13.71
C SER A 541 16.35 6.22 14.24
N GLY A 542 16.20 6.10 15.56
CA GLY A 542 14.97 5.70 16.25
C GLY A 542 14.80 4.17 16.29
N ILE A 543 13.89 3.69 17.13
CA ILE A 543 13.64 2.24 17.30
C ILE A 543 12.80 1.71 16.14
N ALA A 544 13.35 0.76 15.38
CA ALA A 544 12.63 0.07 14.32
C ALA A 544 11.82 -1.12 14.84
N LEU A 545 12.40 -1.90 15.76
CA LEU A 545 11.81 -3.14 16.23
C LEU A 545 12.25 -3.50 17.65
N VAL A 546 11.33 -4.03 18.44
CA VAL A 546 11.62 -4.64 19.75
C VAL A 546 11.05 -6.05 19.76
N GLU A 547 11.87 -7.02 20.13
CA GLU A 547 11.51 -8.44 20.10
C GLU A 547 11.96 -9.15 21.39
N LYS A 548 11.33 -10.29 21.64
CA LYS A 548 11.68 -11.22 22.72
C LYS A 548 11.77 -12.65 22.18
N ARG A 549 12.47 -13.50 22.92
CA ARG A 549 12.41 -14.96 22.79
C ARG A 549 12.72 -15.62 24.11
N ASP A 550 12.36 -16.89 24.24
CA ASP A 550 12.88 -17.73 25.33
C ASP A 550 14.38 -17.97 25.13
N VAL A 551 15.16 -17.93 26.23
CA VAL A 551 16.60 -18.18 26.20
C VAL A 551 16.88 -19.56 25.61
N GLY A 552 17.70 -19.61 24.56
CA GLY A 552 18.02 -20.84 23.82
C GLY A 552 17.12 -21.12 22.62
N SER A 553 16.05 -20.36 22.43
CA SER A 553 15.25 -20.38 21.20
C SER A 553 15.95 -19.64 20.05
N SER A 554 15.71 -20.06 18.81
CA SER A 554 16.08 -19.30 17.61
C SER A 554 15.08 -18.21 17.24
N ASP A 555 13.84 -18.35 17.70
CA ASP A 555 12.70 -17.65 17.12
C ASP A 555 12.35 -16.39 17.93
N TRP A 556 12.55 -15.24 17.30
CA TRP A 556 12.20 -13.93 17.86
C TRP A 556 10.74 -13.59 17.58
N THR A 557 10.09 -12.94 18.56
CA THR A 557 8.70 -12.49 18.46
C THR A 557 8.59 -11.00 18.83
N PRO A 558 7.85 -10.19 18.06
CA PRO A 558 7.68 -8.77 18.37
C PRO A 558 7.01 -8.51 19.72
N VAL A 559 7.47 -7.47 20.42
CA VAL A 559 6.86 -6.99 21.66
C VAL A 559 5.98 -5.78 21.34
N THR A 560 4.66 -5.92 21.48
CA THR A 560 3.67 -4.88 21.15
C THR A 560 3.07 -4.20 22.38
N GLY A 561 3.47 -4.60 23.58
CA GLY A 561 2.98 -4.05 24.84
C GLY A 561 3.57 -4.77 26.05
N PRO A 562 3.06 -4.49 27.27
CA PRO A 562 3.45 -5.20 28.48
C PRO A 562 3.23 -6.71 28.37
N GLU A 563 4.27 -7.50 28.64
CA GLU A 563 4.20 -8.95 28.56
C GLU A 563 3.67 -9.54 29.86
N VAL A 564 2.54 -10.26 29.81
CA VAL A 564 1.98 -10.95 30.99
C VAL A 564 2.67 -12.30 31.18
N LEU A 565 3.30 -12.50 32.34
CA LEU A 565 4.07 -13.70 32.65
C LEU A 565 3.24 -14.72 33.45
N GLY A 566 3.17 -15.96 32.95
CA GLY A 566 2.52 -17.09 33.61
C GLY A 566 3.29 -17.60 34.83
N ASP A 567 2.69 -18.47 35.65
CA ASP A 567 3.18 -18.90 36.97
C ASP A 567 4.60 -19.51 37.02
N ASP A 568 5.07 -20.05 35.91
CA ASP A 568 6.38 -20.69 35.80
C ASP A 568 7.51 -19.65 35.68
N ALA A 569 8.75 -20.14 35.81
CA ALA A 569 9.93 -19.33 35.59
C ALA A 569 10.02 -18.96 34.10
N ALA A 570 10.40 -17.72 33.81
CA ALA A 570 10.62 -17.24 32.46
C ALA A 570 12.05 -16.73 32.30
N HIS A 571 12.68 -17.11 31.20
CA HIS A 571 14.02 -16.69 30.82
C HIS A 571 13.93 -16.08 29.44
N LEU A 572 13.97 -14.76 29.35
CA LEU A 572 13.72 -14.05 28.09
C LEU A 572 14.97 -13.31 27.64
N ASP A 573 15.40 -13.54 26.41
CA ASP A 573 16.28 -12.63 25.70
C ASP A 573 15.41 -11.56 25.03
N LEU A 574 15.81 -10.31 25.19
CA LEU A 574 15.19 -9.15 24.56
C LEU A 574 16.18 -8.55 23.58
N ARG A 575 15.67 -8.05 22.46
CA ARG A 575 16.45 -7.34 21.45
C ARG A 575 15.71 -6.09 21.01
N ALA A 576 16.43 -4.98 20.91
CA ALA A 576 15.98 -3.77 20.23
C ALA A 576 16.89 -3.52 19.03
N THR A 577 16.27 -3.24 17.90
CA THR A 577 16.95 -2.88 16.65
C THR A 577 16.50 -1.48 16.24
N ASP A 578 17.44 -0.61 15.92
CA ASP A 578 17.15 0.73 15.41
C ASP A 578 16.94 0.72 13.88
N HIS A 579 16.64 1.87 13.26
CA HIS A 579 16.46 1.95 11.81
C HIS A 579 17.77 1.90 11.01
N ALA A 580 18.92 2.16 11.64
CA ALA A 580 20.25 2.01 11.07
C ALA A 580 20.78 0.56 11.08
N GLY A 581 20.14 -0.32 11.86
CA GLY A 581 20.46 -1.73 12.00
C GLY A 581 21.45 -2.04 13.12
N HIS A 582 21.61 -1.16 14.12
CA HIS A 582 22.27 -1.56 15.36
C HIS A 582 21.33 -2.35 16.25
N GLU A 583 21.91 -3.27 17.02
CA GLU A 583 21.18 -4.10 17.94
C GLU A 583 21.72 -3.93 19.36
N SER A 584 20.81 -3.88 20.32
CA SER A 584 21.11 -4.09 21.73
C SER A 584 20.31 -5.26 22.25
N THR A 585 20.92 -6.06 23.14
CA THR A 585 20.27 -7.21 23.74
C THR A 585 20.32 -7.17 25.26
N LYS A 586 19.31 -7.77 25.91
CA LYS A 586 19.24 -7.87 27.37
C LYS A 586 18.47 -9.11 27.80
N THR A 587 19.03 -9.86 28.74
CA THR A 587 18.35 -11.04 29.30
C THR A 587 17.63 -10.69 30.60
N VAL A 588 16.39 -11.14 30.73
CA VAL A 588 15.56 -10.98 31.92
C VAL A 588 15.24 -12.35 32.50
N HIS A 589 15.51 -12.52 33.80
CA HIS A 589 15.19 -13.74 34.55
C HIS A 589 14.01 -13.46 35.49
N VAL A 590 12.94 -14.23 35.35
CA VAL A 590 11.76 -14.16 36.21
C VAL A 590 11.58 -15.49 36.91
N LEU A 591 11.52 -15.45 38.24
CA LEU A 591 11.35 -16.64 39.06
C LEU A 591 9.90 -17.15 39.00
N ALA A 592 9.73 -18.46 39.14
CA ALA A 592 8.41 -19.09 39.29
C ALA A 592 7.74 -18.66 40.61
N ARG A 593 6.39 -18.62 40.62
CA ARG A 593 5.63 -18.47 41.86
C ARG A 593 5.54 -19.80 42.62
N ALA A 594 5.72 -19.74 43.92
CA ALA A 594 5.60 -20.89 44.80
C ALA A 594 4.14 -21.23 45.12
N GLU A 595 3.84 -22.51 45.35
CA GLU A 595 2.53 -22.94 45.86
C GLU A 595 2.27 -22.36 47.25
N ALA A 596 1.05 -21.87 47.49
CA ALA A 596 0.64 -21.34 48.79
C ALA A 596 -0.14 -22.39 49.60
N GLY A 597 0.30 -22.65 50.83
CA GLY A 597 -0.48 -23.44 51.79
C GLY A 597 -1.52 -22.55 52.46
N VAL A 598 -2.82 -22.82 52.26
CA VAL A 598 -3.90 -22.04 52.89
C VAL A 598 -4.60 -22.87 53.96
N SER A 599 -4.70 -22.32 55.16
CA SER A 599 -5.41 -22.97 56.28
C SER A 599 -6.39 -21.99 56.93
N LEU A 600 -7.53 -22.53 57.35
CA LEU A 600 -8.57 -21.82 58.07
C LEU A 600 -8.72 -22.45 59.46
N SER A 601 -8.65 -21.63 60.50
CA SER A 601 -8.81 -22.05 61.89
C SER A 601 -9.88 -21.24 62.58
N LEU A 602 -10.84 -21.94 63.18
CA LEU A 602 -11.96 -21.38 63.92
C LEU A 602 -12.42 -22.41 64.97
N GLY A 603 -12.95 -21.95 66.10
CA GLY A 603 -13.53 -22.84 67.10
C GLY A 603 -14.64 -23.71 66.50
N SER A 604 -14.61 -25.02 66.76
CA SER A 604 -15.55 -26.00 66.20
C SER A 604 -17.00 -25.84 66.69
N SER A 605 -17.20 -25.06 67.76
CA SER A 605 -18.48 -24.83 68.41
C SER A 605 -18.64 -23.34 68.73
N LEU A 606 -19.55 -22.68 68.02
CA LEU A 606 -19.87 -21.27 68.22
C LEU A 606 -21.24 -21.13 68.88
N THR A 607 -21.56 -19.94 69.38
CA THR A 607 -22.91 -19.62 69.85
C THR A 607 -23.49 -18.48 69.02
N TYR A 608 -24.73 -18.65 68.58
CA TYR A 608 -25.44 -17.66 67.76
C TYR A 608 -25.38 -16.26 68.38
N GLY A 609 -25.03 -15.28 67.54
CA GLY A 609 -24.92 -13.85 67.86
C GLY A 609 -23.91 -13.47 68.94
N LYS A 610 -22.92 -14.34 69.19
CA LYS A 610 -21.62 -13.95 69.73
C LYS A 610 -20.68 -13.63 68.56
N GLY A 611 -19.85 -12.59 68.69
CA GLY A 611 -18.84 -12.27 67.69
C GLY A 611 -17.77 -13.36 67.68
N ASN A 612 -17.41 -13.86 66.50
CA ASN A 612 -16.36 -14.85 66.32
C ASN A 612 -15.37 -14.35 65.27
N THR A 613 -14.10 -14.68 65.45
CA THR A 613 -13.03 -14.30 64.53
C THR A 613 -12.40 -15.57 64.00
N ALA A 614 -12.38 -15.74 62.69
CA ALA A 614 -11.65 -16.82 62.03
C ALA A 614 -10.21 -16.37 61.78
N THR A 615 -9.26 -17.28 61.94
CA THR A 615 -7.86 -17.03 61.59
C THR A 615 -7.55 -17.78 60.31
N VAL A 616 -7.14 -17.08 59.27
CA VAL A 616 -6.63 -17.67 58.03
C VAL A 616 -5.12 -17.51 58.03
N ALA A 617 -4.38 -18.60 57.82
CA ALA A 617 -2.94 -18.55 57.62
C ALA A 617 -2.59 -19.02 56.21
N VAL A 618 -1.74 -18.23 55.54
CA VAL A 618 -1.21 -18.51 54.21
C VAL A 618 0.30 -18.64 54.33
N THR A 619 0.83 -19.78 53.94
CA THR A 619 2.25 -20.12 54.06
C THR A 619 2.90 -20.26 52.69
N ALA A 620 4.15 -19.83 52.57
CA ALA A 620 5.02 -20.10 51.44
C ALA A 620 6.07 -21.17 51.82
N PRO A 621 6.82 -21.74 50.85
CA PRO A 621 7.96 -22.62 51.15
C PRO A 621 8.99 -22.00 52.08
N LEU A 622 9.75 -22.83 52.79
CA LEU A 622 10.75 -22.39 53.75
C LEU A 622 11.79 -21.47 53.09
N GLY A 623 12.07 -20.33 53.72
CA GLY A 623 12.99 -19.31 53.21
C GLY A 623 12.32 -18.21 52.37
N TRP A 624 11.03 -18.32 52.06
CA TRP A 624 10.28 -17.26 51.39
C TRP A 624 9.65 -16.28 52.38
N PRO A 625 9.56 -14.98 52.04
CA PRO A 625 8.82 -14.03 52.85
C PRO A 625 7.34 -14.41 52.99
N PRO A 626 6.66 -14.03 54.10
CA PRO A 626 5.26 -14.35 54.29
C PRO A 626 4.37 -13.83 53.15
N PRO A 627 3.39 -14.63 52.68
CA PRO A 627 2.42 -14.21 51.68
C PRO A 627 1.66 -12.95 52.09
N THR A 628 1.39 -12.10 51.10
CA THR A 628 0.73 -10.79 51.26
C THR A 628 -0.60 -10.74 50.50
N GLY A 629 -1.41 -9.70 50.67
CA GLY A 629 -2.68 -9.56 49.95
C GLY A 629 -3.90 -9.86 50.82
N THR A 630 -4.97 -10.42 50.23
CA THR A 630 -6.25 -10.62 50.93
C THR A 630 -6.73 -12.06 50.84
N VAL A 631 -7.46 -12.49 51.85
CA VAL A 631 -8.11 -13.80 51.89
C VAL A 631 -9.60 -13.63 52.12
N THR A 632 -10.38 -14.50 51.47
CA THR A 632 -11.83 -14.46 51.49
C THR A 632 -12.37 -15.75 52.08
N ILE A 633 -13.25 -15.64 53.08
CA ILE A 633 -13.92 -16.77 53.72
C ILE A 633 -15.29 -16.96 53.08
N LYS A 634 -15.58 -18.20 52.68
CA LYS A 634 -16.85 -18.62 52.09
C LYS A 634 -17.55 -19.65 52.96
N ASP A 635 -18.88 -19.60 52.99
CA ASP A 635 -19.76 -20.66 53.50
C ASP A 635 -20.42 -21.33 52.30
N GLY A 636 -19.96 -22.53 51.95
CA GLY A 636 -20.19 -23.10 50.62
C GLY A 636 -19.62 -22.18 49.52
N THR A 637 -20.48 -21.64 48.67
CA THR A 637 -20.10 -20.70 47.59
C THR A 637 -20.22 -19.23 47.99
N LYS A 638 -20.91 -18.92 49.10
CA LYS A 638 -21.21 -17.55 49.50
C LYS A 638 -20.04 -16.92 50.23
N VAL A 639 -19.52 -15.80 49.72
CA VAL A 639 -18.56 -14.96 50.46
C VAL A 639 -19.22 -14.38 51.70
N ILE A 640 -18.63 -14.65 52.87
CA ILE A 640 -19.15 -14.17 54.16
C ILE A 640 -18.24 -13.15 54.83
N ALA A 641 -16.94 -13.17 54.56
CA ALA A 641 -15.99 -12.20 55.08
C ALA A 641 -14.71 -12.15 54.22
N THR A 642 -14.01 -11.02 54.24
CA THR A 642 -12.70 -10.83 53.59
C THR A 642 -11.81 -10.06 54.55
N GLY A 643 -10.50 -10.35 54.53
CA GLY A 643 -9.53 -9.60 55.34
C GLY A 643 -8.13 -9.62 54.75
N PRO A 644 -7.32 -8.59 55.03
CA PRO A 644 -5.93 -8.52 54.60
C PRO A 644 -5.03 -9.44 55.43
N LEU A 645 -3.99 -9.98 54.79
CA LEU A 645 -2.90 -10.68 55.45
C LEU A 645 -1.94 -9.69 56.10
N SER A 646 -1.53 -10.00 57.32
CA SER A 646 -0.42 -9.37 58.03
C SER A 646 0.51 -10.47 58.53
N GLY A 647 1.75 -10.48 58.03
CA GLY A 647 2.72 -11.53 58.33
C GLY A 647 2.26 -12.95 57.94
N GLY A 648 1.53 -13.09 56.83
CA GLY A 648 0.99 -14.38 56.37
C GLY A 648 -0.27 -14.85 57.10
N THR A 649 -0.85 -14.03 57.98
CA THR A 649 -2.07 -14.38 58.73
C THR A 649 -3.13 -13.29 58.65
N ALA A 650 -4.41 -13.65 58.67
CA ALA A 650 -5.53 -12.72 58.75
C ALA A 650 -6.50 -13.16 59.85
N ALA A 651 -6.75 -12.27 60.81
CA ALA A 651 -7.80 -12.42 61.80
C ALA A 651 -9.07 -11.71 61.30
N ILE A 652 -10.07 -12.48 60.89
CA ILE A 652 -11.24 -11.98 60.16
C ILE A 652 -12.51 -12.16 61.03
N PRO A 653 -13.11 -11.06 61.50
CA PRO A 653 -14.40 -11.12 62.18
C PRO A 653 -15.46 -11.67 61.24
N LEU A 654 -16.18 -12.69 61.69
CA LEU A 654 -17.25 -13.29 60.92
C LEU A 654 -18.58 -12.58 61.16
N PRO A 655 -19.47 -12.49 60.15
CA PRO A 655 -20.85 -12.10 60.37
C PRO A 655 -21.54 -13.12 61.28
N THR A 656 -22.70 -12.74 61.83
CA THR A 656 -23.50 -13.69 62.61
C THR A 656 -24.02 -14.81 61.71
N LEU A 657 -23.45 -16.00 61.86
CA LEU A 657 -23.92 -17.22 61.20
C LEU A 657 -25.18 -17.75 61.90
N GLY A 658 -26.09 -18.36 61.15
CA GLY A 658 -27.29 -19.01 61.69
C GLY A 658 -26.93 -20.21 62.56
N ALA A 659 -27.87 -20.70 63.38
CA ALA A 659 -27.64 -21.94 64.11
C ALA A 659 -27.69 -23.16 63.17
N GLY A 660 -26.69 -24.03 63.23
CA GLY A 660 -26.55 -25.15 62.30
C GLY A 660 -25.08 -25.52 62.04
N SER A 661 -24.86 -26.44 61.10
CA SER A 661 -23.52 -26.83 60.63
C SER A 661 -23.16 -25.99 59.40
N HIS A 662 -21.96 -25.40 59.41
CA HIS A 662 -21.42 -24.58 58.32
C HIS A 662 -20.09 -25.16 57.84
N GLY A 663 -19.92 -25.27 56.52
CA GLY A 663 -18.69 -25.73 55.88
C GLY A 663 -17.93 -24.54 55.32
N LEU A 664 -16.94 -24.05 56.07
CA LEU A 664 -16.23 -22.83 55.72
C LEU A 664 -14.93 -23.14 54.95
N THR A 665 -14.62 -22.34 53.93
CA THR A 665 -13.33 -22.37 53.23
C THR A 665 -12.72 -20.97 53.19
N ALA A 666 -11.40 -20.89 53.13
CA ALA A 666 -10.67 -19.66 52.87
C ALA A 666 -9.99 -19.74 51.50
N SER A 667 -10.18 -18.73 50.66
CA SER A 667 -9.52 -18.60 49.35
C SER A 667 -8.56 -17.42 49.34
N TYR A 668 -7.36 -17.64 48.84
CA TYR A 668 -6.29 -16.68 48.64
C TYR A 668 -6.01 -16.53 47.14
N SER A 669 -5.89 -15.30 46.63
CA SER A 669 -5.70 -15.03 45.19
C SER A 669 -4.26 -15.13 44.71
N GLY A 670 -3.28 -15.32 45.59
CA GLY A 670 -1.86 -15.21 45.26
C GLY A 670 -1.33 -13.79 45.40
N ASP A 671 0.00 -13.67 45.35
CA ASP A 671 0.74 -12.41 45.29
C ASP A 671 1.88 -12.49 44.26
N SER A 672 2.82 -11.55 44.29
CA SER A 672 3.97 -11.51 43.38
C SER A 672 4.85 -12.76 43.41
N ARG A 673 4.77 -13.56 44.47
CA ARG A 673 5.68 -14.67 44.77
C ARG A 673 4.97 -16.00 44.99
N THR A 674 3.68 -15.96 45.29
CA THR A 674 2.89 -17.14 45.65
C THR A 674 1.65 -17.26 44.79
N LYS A 675 1.31 -18.49 44.40
CA LYS A 675 0.12 -18.81 43.61
C LYS A 675 -1.15 -18.69 44.46
N ALA A 676 -2.30 -18.66 43.79
CA ALA A 676 -3.60 -18.76 44.44
C ALA A 676 -3.77 -20.11 45.16
N GLY A 677 -4.54 -20.12 46.24
CA GLY A 677 -4.76 -21.32 47.04
C GLY A 677 -6.10 -21.31 47.76
N THR A 678 -6.59 -22.49 48.13
CA THR A 678 -7.84 -22.63 48.91
C THR A 678 -7.63 -23.62 50.04
N SER A 679 -8.16 -23.30 51.22
CA SER A 679 -8.11 -24.20 52.37
C SER A 679 -9.03 -25.42 52.19
N ALA A 680 -8.74 -26.48 52.93
CA ALA A 680 -9.74 -27.51 53.19
C ALA A 680 -10.99 -26.92 53.88
N ILE A 681 -12.11 -27.64 53.77
CA ILE A 681 -13.37 -27.27 54.45
C ILE A 681 -13.19 -27.43 55.97
N THR A 682 -13.45 -26.34 56.70
CA THR A 682 -13.53 -26.32 58.17
C THR A 682 -14.99 -26.32 58.58
N THR A 683 -15.46 -27.44 59.13
CA THR A 683 -16.83 -27.57 59.62
C THR A 683 -16.99 -26.96 61.00
N VAL A 684 -17.96 -26.08 61.17
CA VAL A 684 -18.25 -25.40 62.44
C VAL A 684 -19.74 -25.52 62.78
N THR A 685 -20.02 -25.89 64.03
CA THR A 685 -21.38 -25.95 64.55
C THR A 685 -21.71 -24.67 65.31
N VAL A 686 -22.73 -23.95 64.88
CA VAL A 686 -23.25 -22.78 65.59
C VAL A 686 -24.43 -23.22 66.46
N ASN A 687 -24.22 -23.25 67.77
CA ASN A 687 -25.27 -23.57 68.74
C ASN A 687 -26.24 -22.40 68.90
N LYS A 688 -27.49 -22.71 69.25
CA LYS A 688 -28.49 -21.69 69.55
C LYS A 688 -28.07 -20.88 70.79
N ALA A 689 -28.47 -19.61 70.84
CA ALA A 689 -28.23 -18.79 72.02
C ALA A 689 -29.17 -19.17 73.18
N THR A 690 -28.67 -19.16 74.41
CA THR A 690 -29.50 -19.44 75.61
C THR A 690 -30.19 -18.16 76.10
N PRO A 691 -31.54 -18.14 76.18
CA PRO A 691 -32.26 -16.97 76.67
C PRO A 691 -32.32 -16.95 78.21
N THR A 692 -32.33 -15.75 78.78
CA THR A 692 -32.76 -15.50 80.16
C THR A 692 -34.20 -15.01 80.17
N VAL A 693 -35.10 -15.79 80.78
CA VAL A 693 -36.53 -15.45 80.88
C VAL A 693 -36.86 -15.08 82.34
N THR A 694 -37.29 -13.86 82.57
CA THR A 694 -37.78 -13.41 83.88
C THR A 694 -39.05 -12.59 83.72
N PHE A 695 -39.77 -12.35 84.81
CA PHE A 695 -40.94 -11.47 84.78
C PHE A 695 -41.17 -10.78 86.12
N THR A 696 -41.85 -9.64 86.07
CA THR A 696 -42.35 -8.91 87.24
C THR A 696 -43.88 -8.80 87.18
N LEU A 697 -44.51 -8.61 88.34
CA LEU A 697 -45.95 -8.49 88.48
C LEU A 697 -46.28 -7.16 89.13
N SER A 698 -47.35 -6.53 88.67
CA SER A 698 -47.94 -5.35 89.30
C SER A 698 -48.46 -5.62 90.72
N THR A 699 -48.90 -6.85 91.02
CA THR A 699 -49.24 -7.29 92.38
C THR A 699 -49.19 -8.81 92.50
N SER A 700 -48.80 -9.31 93.68
CA SER A 700 -48.82 -10.74 94.04
C SER A 700 -50.05 -11.15 94.85
N LYS A 701 -50.93 -10.19 95.21
CA LYS A 701 -52.13 -10.41 96.02
C LYS A 701 -53.38 -9.78 95.37
N PRO A 702 -53.76 -10.16 94.14
CA PRO A 702 -54.93 -9.60 93.48
C PRO A 702 -56.22 -10.00 94.19
N LYS A 703 -57.22 -9.10 94.22
CA LYS A 703 -58.57 -9.45 94.63
C LYS A 703 -59.27 -10.26 93.55
N VAL A 704 -59.95 -11.34 93.95
CA VAL A 704 -60.71 -12.20 93.04
C VAL A 704 -61.70 -11.38 92.20
N SER A 705 -61.84 -11.74 90.93
CA SER A 705 -62.77 -11.17 89.93
C SER A 705 -62.66 -9.68 89.61
N SER A 706 -61.77 -8.92 90.26
CA SER A 706 -61.72 -7.44 90.14
C SER A 706 -60.33 -6.89 89.77
N THR A 707 -59.24 -7.52 90.21
CA THR A 707 -57.89 -7.01 89.94
C THR A 707 -57.31 -7.59 88.65
N LYS A 708 -57.02 -6.74 87.66
CA LYS A 708 -56.21 -7.12 86.49
C LYS A 708 -54.74 -7.06 86.83
N VAL A 709 -54.05 -8.20 86.79
CA VAL A 709 -52.60 -8.26 87.03
C VAL A 709 -51.86 -8.00 85.72
N LYS A 710 -51.11 -6.90 85.66
CA LYS A 710 -50.12 -6.65 84.62
C LYS A 710 -48.86 -7.47 84.92
N ILE A 711 -48.47 -8.32 83.98
CA ILE A 711 -47.19 -9.03 83.98
C ILE A 711 -46.25 -8.35 82.99
N THR A 712 -45.03 -8.08 83.42
CA THR A 712 -43.97 -7.53 82.57
C THR A 712 -42.92 -8.62 82.38
N VAL A 713 -42.85 -9.17 81.16
CA VAL A 713 -41.88 -10.18 80.78
C VAL A 713 -40.59 -9.50 80.37
N ASN A 714 -39.46 -9.96 80.91
CA ASN A 714 -38.12 -9.59 80.48
C ASN A 714 -37.47 -10.81 79.84
N LEU A 715 -37.15 -10.72 78.55
CA LEU A 715 -36.53 -11.78 77.78
C LEU A 715 -35.29 -11.19 77.10
N ARG A 716 -34.12 -11.63 77.55
CA ARG A 716 -32.82 -11.15 77.05
C ARG A 716 -31.87 -12.30 76.79
N ILE A 717 -30.92 -12.11 75.89
CA ILE A 717 -29.79 -13.02 75.70
C ILE A 717 -28.56 -12.29 76.26
N ALA A 718 -27.90 -12.90 77.25
CA ALA A 718 -26.84 -12.21 77.98
C ALA A 718 -25.62 -11.94 77.08
N GLY A 719 -25.19 -10.68 77.02
CA GLY A 719 -24.02 -10.24 76.26
C GLY A 719 -24.17 -10.41 74.74
N SER A 720 -25.36 -10.22 74.18
CA SER A 720 -25.57 -10.10 72.73
C SER A 720 -26.63 -9.05 72.40
N SER A 721 -26.58 -8.53 71.17
CA SER A 721 -27.60 -7.63 70.61
C SER A 721 -28.79 -8.38 69.99
N ILE A 722 -28.83 -9.71 70.16
CA ILE A 722 -29.84 -10.58 69.55
C ILE A 722 -31.21 -10.26 70.13
N ARG A 723 -32.18 -10.00 69.24
CA ARG A 723 -33.57 -9.80 69.61
C ARG A 723 -34.34 -11.11 69.46
N PRO A 724 -34.79 -11.73 70.55
CA PRO A 724 -35.55 -12.97 70.48
C PRO A 724 -36.90 -12.71 69.80
N ALA A 725 -37.30 -13.62 68.91
CA ALA A 725 -38.59 -13.62 68.24
C ALA A 725 -39.32 -14.93 68.55
N ASN A 726 -40.60 -15.05 68.15
CA ASN A 726 -41.49 -16.20 68.35
C ASN A 726 -42.38 -16.09 69.61
N TYR A 727 -43.03 -17.16 70.06
CA TYR A 727 -44.02 -17.08 71.13
C TYR A 727 -43.44 -17.16 72.55
N VAL A 728 -44.08 -16.41 73.46
CA VAL A 728 -43.93 -16.47 74.92
C VAL A 728 -45.28 -16.86 75.53
N TYR A 729 -45.26 -17.87 76.40
CA TYR A 729 -46.43 -18.41 77.08
C TYR A 729 -46.39 -18.03 78.56
N ILE A 730 -47.45 -17.40 79.06
CA ILE A 730 -47.64 -17.13 80.48
C ILE A 730 -48.49 -18.25 81.06
N ARG A 731 -47.99 -18.90 82.11
CA ARG A 731 -48.55 -20.14 82.66
C ARG A 731 -48.95 -19.98 84.12
N LEU A 732 -50.12 -20.51 84.47
CA LEU A 732 -50.64 -20.60 85.83
C LEU A 732 -50.78 -22.08 86.19
N ASP A 733 -50.11 -22.52 87.26
CA ASP A 733 -50.01 -23.93 87.67
C ASP A 733 -49.67 -24.87 86.50
N GLY A 734 -48.74 -24.43 85.65
CA GLY A 734 -48.27 -25.17 84.48
C GLY A 734 -49.14 -25.05 83.21
N ARG A 735 -50.37 -24.53 83.31
CA ARG A 735 -51.27 -24.34 82.14
C ARG A 735 -51.10 -22.95 81.52
N THR A 736 -51.00 -22.87 80.18
CA THR A 736 -50.91 -21.58 79.48
C THR A 736 -52.23 -20.83 79.60
N ILE A 737 -52.18 -19.64 80.17
CA ILE A 737 -53.33 -18.75 80.32
C ILE A 737 -53.27 -17.54 79.38
N LYS A 738 -52.10 -17.25 78.79
CA LYS A 738 -51.93 -16.21 77.77
C LYS A 738 -50.73 -16.53 76.88
N THR A 739 -50.87 -16.28 75.59
CA THR A 739 -49.79 -16.37 74.59
C THR A 739 -49.47 -14.98 74.06
N MET A 740 -48.19 -14.72 73.84
CA MET A 740 -47.66 -13.46 73.36
C MET A 740 -46.66 -13.71 72.23
N LEU A 741 -46.94 -13.22 71.02
CA LEU A 741 -45.96 -13.22 69.93
C LEU A 741 -45.00 -12.04 70.12
N ILE A 742 -43.70 -12.31 70.18
CA ILE A 742 -42.65 -11.28 70.17
C ILE A 742 -41.95 -11.28 68.81
N SER A 743 -41.82 -10.11 68.20
CA SER A 743 -41.14 -9.94 66.90
C SER A 743 -39.67 -9.56 67.10
N SER A 744 -38.93 -9.48 66.00
CA SER A 744 -37.56 -8.96 65.97
C SER A 744 -37.42 -7.53 66.50
N ALA A 745 -38.51 -6.75 66.63
CA ALA A 745 -38.51 -5.42 67.24
C ALA A 745 -38.62 -5.43 68.78
N TYR A 746 -38.67 -6.61 69.41
CA TYR A 746 -38.82 -6.74 70.86
C TYR A 746 -37.65 -6.08 71.60
N ALA A 747 -37.96 -5.08 72.44
CA ALA A 747 -36.97 -4.26 73.17
C ALA A 747 -36.46 -4.91 74.47
N GLY A 748 -36.55 -6.24 74.59
CA GLY A 748 -36.12 -6.98 75.78
C GLY A 748 -37.18 -7.06 76.90
N THR A 749 -38.17 -6.16 76.89
CA THR A 749 -39.26 -6.12 77.88
C THR A 749 -40.62 -5.88 77.22
N ARG A 750 -41.66 -6.59 77.67
CA ARG A 750 -43.05 -6.32 77.26
C ARG A 750 -44.04 -6.65 78.36
N SER A 751 -45.04 -5.78 78.50
CA SER A 751 -46.10 -5.97 79.48
C SER A 751 -47.40 -6.42 78.84
N VAL A 752 -48.14 -7.29 79.53
CA VAL A 752 -49.50 -7.69 79.14
C VAL A 752 -50.37 -7.85 80.39
N SER A 753 -51.66 -7.55 80.26
CA SER A 753 -52.62 -7.79 81.33
C SER A 753 -53.12 -9.22 81.30
N LEU A 754 -53.07 -9.90 82.45
CA LEU A 754 -53.64 -11.23 82.63
C LEU A 754 -55.17 -11.15 82.71
N PRO A 755 -55.88 -12.25 82.34
CA PRO A 755 -57.29 -12.41 82.71
C PRO A 755 -57.47 -12.28 84.23
N VAL A 756 -58.63 -11.78 84.67
CA VAL A 756 -58.96 -11.71 86.10
C VAL A 756 -59.06 -13.12 86.70
N PHE A 757 -58.56 -13.28 87.92
CA PHE A 757 -58.62 -14.56 88.64
C PHE A 757 -60.03 -14.80 89.17
N ARG A 758 -60.67 -15.90 88.77
CA ARG A 758 -62.06 -16.23 89.15
C ARG A 758 -62.19 -17.11 90.39
N LYS A 759 -61.07 -17.60 90.93
CA LYS A 759 -61.03 -18.46 92.12
C LYS A 759 -60.00 -17.91 93.12
N LYS A 760 -60.37 -17.91 94.40
CA LYS A 760 -59.43 -17.64 95.50
C LYS A 760 -58.46 -18.81 95.63
N GLY A 761 -57.23 -18.54 96.06
CA GLY A 761 -56.22 -19.57 96.23
C GLY A 761 -54.81 -19.10 95.92
N THR A 762 -53.86 -20.00 96.12
CA THR A 762 -52.45 -19.76 95.85
C THR A 762 -52.06 -20.50 94.58
N PHE A 763 -51.57 -19.76 93.59
CA PHE A 763 -51.20 -20.28 92.27
C PHE A 763 -49.71 -19.98 91.98
N LYS A 764 -49.08 -20.80 91.14
CA LYS A 764 -47.72 -20.60 90.64
C LYS A 764 -47.75 -20.04 89.22
N LEU A 765 -47.27 -18.82 89.05
CA LEU A 765 -47.16 -18.19 87.75
C LEU A 765 -45.74 -18.35 87.19
N SER A 766 -45.60 -18.71 85.92
CA SER A 766 -44.31 -18.78 85.21
C SER A 766 -44.44 -18.29 83.77
N VAL A 767 -43.31 -17.99 83.14
CA VAL A 767 -43.23 -17.57 81.74
C VAL A 767 -42.32 -18.52 80.98
N LYS A 768 -42.80 -19.10 79.89
CA LYS A 768 -42.03 -19.97 79.00
C LYS A 768 -41.89 -19.33 77.62
N TYR A 769 -40.66 -19.08 77.19
CA TYR A 769 -40.32 -18.71 75.82
C TYR A 769 -40.14 -19.96 74.97
N GLN A 770 -40.73 -19.98 73.77
CA GLN A 770 -40.71 -21.14 72.87
C GLN A 770 -39.33 -21.41 72.24
N GLY A 771 -38.49 -20.39 72.10
CA GLY A 771 -37.28 -20.48 71.28
C GLY A 771 -37.55 -20.12 69.81
N SER A 772 -36.48 -20.09 69.02
CA SER A 772 -36.50 -19.85 67.58
C SER A 772 -35.54 -20.80 66.85
N SER A 773 -35.35 -20.61 65.54
CA SER A 773 -34.29 -21.30 64.78
C SER A 773 -32.92 -21.08 65.41
N ASN A 774 -32.66 -19.91 65.99
CA ASN A 774 -31.34 -19.49 66.45
C ASN A 774 -31.20 -19.30 67.98
N VAL A 775 -32.29 -19.41 68.74
CA VAL A 775 -32.32 -19.22 70.20
C VAL A 775 -33.04 -20.40 70.85
N TYR A 776 -32.48 -20.97 71.92
CA TYR A 776 -33.13 -22.05 72.66
C TYR A 776 -34.44 -21.58 73.29
N SER A 777 -35.31 -22.53 73.65
CA SER A 777 -36.45 -22.25 74.52
C SER A 777 -35.97 -21.94 75.95
N GLY A 778 -36.76 -21.21 76.74
CA GLY A 778 -36.39 -20.90 78.12
C GLY A 778 -37.61 -20.76 79.02
N THR A 779 -37.47 -21.02 80.32
CA THR A 779 -38.56 -20.87 81.29
C THR A 779 -38.09 -20.08 82.49
N SER A 780 -38.89 -19.12 82.95
CA SER A 780 -38.61 -18.38 84.17
C SER A 780 -38.86 -19.23 85.41
N SER A 781 -38.22 -18.88 86.53
CA SER A 781 -38.65 -19.34 87.85
C SER A 781 -40.13 -18.98 88.10
N SER A 782 -40.86 -19.84 88.79
CA SER A 782 -42.26 -19.56 89.17
C SER A 782 -42.34 -18.54 90.31
N LYS A 783 -43.33 -17.65 90.26
CA LYS A 783 -43.71 -16.76 91.38
C LYS A 783 -45.07 -17.14 91.92
N THR A 784 -45.20 -17.15 93.24
CA THR A 784 -46.47 -17.42 93.92
C THR A 784 -47.38 -16.19 93.85
N ILE A 785 -48.63 -16.39 93.46
CA ILE A 785 -49.68 -15.38 93.50
C ILE A 785 -50.84 -15.87 94.38
N THR A 786 -51.20 -15.07 95.38
CA THR A 786 -52.25 -15.43 96.35
C THR A 786 -53.47 -14.56 96.08
N VAL A 787 -54.48 -15.14 95.42
CA VAL A 787 -55.73 -14.47 95.07
C VAL A 787 -56.62 -14.43 96.31
N ARG A 788 -56.96 -13.22 96.77
CA ARG A 788 -57.72 -12.98 98.01
C ARG A 788 -59.20 -12.68 97.75
#